data_AF-A0A1G7Q2F7-F1
#
_entry.id   AF-A0A1G7Q2F7-F1
#
_cell.length_a   1.000
_cell.length_b   1.000
_cell.length_c   1.000
_cell.angle_alpha   90.00
_cell.angle_beta   90.00
_cell.angle_gamma   90.00
#
_symmetry.space_group_name_H-M   'P 1'
#
loop_
_entity.id
_entity.type
_entity.pdbx_description
1 polymer ?
#
loop_
_entity_poly.entity_id
_entity_poly.type
_entity_poly.pdbx_seq_one_letter_code
_entity_poly.pdbx_strand_id
1 'polypeptide(L)'
;MRLRVLGVVLAAAAALVTLPAHASAAAAETPLSQGRTATSSSEETGTLSAGNAVDGDTTTRWSSAATDSQWLRVDLGATATVSKVVLDWEAAYGKDYKVQISADGSSWSDLKSVTGGDGGTDTLDVSGQGRYVRMLGVHRATQWGYSLWEFQVFGTTGGSSAGCDTANAAKGRPASASTTENAAGPASAAFDGDTTTRWSSQFADPQWIQVDLGAVRDLCKVDLDWEAAYGKDFQIQSSTDGTNWSTLRAVTGATGGKASYDVSGSGRYVRINGTARGTAYGYSLWEVAVHTGTTGTPPVEGGGDLGPNVIVVDPSTPNLQQKFDQVFAQQERAQFGTGRYQFLLKPGTYNGINAQLGFYTSISGLGLDPDDTQINGDITVDAGWFDGNATQNFWRSAENLALTPSNGTDRWAVAQAAPFRRIHVKGGLNLAPNGYGWASGGYIADSKIDGTVGPYSQQQWYTRDSSVGGWTNGVWNMTFTGVQGAPATNFDSGPYTTLDTTPVSREKPFLYQSGGAYKVFVPAKRTGARGVSWPADAGTSLPLDRFYVVKPGATAATINQALDQGLNLLFTPGVYHLDQTLDVTRAGTVVLGLGLATLIPDHGVDAMHVADVDGVRLAGFLIDAGATNSDTLLRIGPAGSSADHAADPTTMQDVFVRIGGAGPGLATNSVVVNSDDVIIDHTWLWRADHGDGVGWDTNRADYGLRVNGDDVLATGLFVEHFNKYDVLWSGERGRTIFFQNEKAYDVPNAAAVTHDGIVGYAAYKVADSVTQHEAWGMGSYCNFTSDPSIVQHHGFQVPVRSGVKLHDIMVISLGGKGQYAHVVNDTGAPTSGSDTIPSKVTSFP
;
A
#
# COMPACT_ATOMS: atom_id res chain seq x y z
N MET A 1 -11.52 -63.71 45.29
CA MET A 1 -12.85 -63.77 44.65
C MET A 1 -12.71 -63.04 43.30
N ARG A 2 -12.22 -63.72 42.25
CA ARG A 2 -12.96 -64.28 41.07
C ARG A 2 -13.78 -63.19 40.33
N LEU A 3 -13.71 -62.91 39.02
CA LEU A 3 -13.29 -63.60 37.77
C LEU A 3 -12.73 -62.54 36.76
N ARG A 4 -11.63 -62.76 36.00
CA ARG A 4 -11.47 -63.43 34.67
C ARG A 4 -12.35 -62.83 33.54
N VAL A 5 -11.83 -62.46 32.37
CA VAL A 5 -11.66 -63.34 31.18
C VAL A 5 -10.63 -62.79 30.15
N LEU A 6 -9.70 -63.69 29.76
CA LEU A 6 -8.97 -63.94 28.48
C LEU A 6 -8.52 -62.78 27.55
N GLY A 7 -7.37 -62.83 26.85
CA GLY A 7 -6.33 -63.85 26.68
C GLY A 7 -5.69 -63.79 25.26
N VAL A 8 -4.37 -63.51 25.25
CA VAL A 8 -3.29 -64.03 24.36
C VAL A 8 -3.10 -63.52 22.91
N VAL A 9 -2.08 -62.66 22.75
CA VAL A 9 -0.86 -62.69 21.88
C VAL A 9 -0.88 -63.41 20.52
N LEU A 10 -0.45 -62.73 19.44
CA LEU A 10 0.54 -63.24 18.46
C LEU A 10 1.19 -62.11 17.63
N ALA A 11 2.50 -62.26 17.35
CA ALA A 11 3.34 -61.36 16.55
C ALA A 11 3.26 -61.70 15.05
N ALA A 12 3.45 -60.69 14.17
CA ALA A 12 3.94 -60.89 12.80
C ALA A 12 4.46 -59.58 12.18
N ALA A 13 5.66 -59.63 11.61
CA ALA A 13 6.25 -58.61 10.75
C ALA A 13 5.56 -58.57 9.38
N ALA A 14 5.41 -57.39 8.78
CA ALA A 14 5.03 -57.25 7.38
C ALA A 14 5.68 -56.02 6.72
N ALA A 15 6.54 -56.33 5.74
CA ALA A 15 6.91 -55.64 4.50
C ALA A 15 6.65 -54.13 4.32
N LEU A 16 7.71 -53.43 3.90
CA LEU A 16 7.62 -52.21 3.09
C LEU A 16 6.70 -52.45 1.89
N VAL A 17 5.56 -51.74 1.87
CA VAL A 17 4.77 -51.49 0.66
C VAL A 17 4.93 -50.01 0.37
N THR A 18 5.59 -49.70 -0.75
CA THR A 18 5.56 -48.37 -1.36
C THR A 18 4.12 -48.07 -1.76
N LEU A 19 3.44 -47.21 -1.00
CA LEU A 19 2.14 -46.68 -1.37
C LEU A 19 2.32 -45.73 -2.57
N PRO A 20 1.45 -45.77 -3.59
CA PRO A 20 1.45 -44.76 -4.63
C PRO A 20 1.16 -43.39 -3.99
N ALA A 21 1.85 -42.36 -4.45
CA ALA A 21 1.50 -40.98 -4.15
C ALA A 21 0.00 -40.79 -4.41
N HIS A 22 -0.75 -40.45 -3.36
CA HIS A 22 -2.14 -40.05 -3.52
C HIS A 22 -2.10 -38.70 -4.22
N ALA A 23 -2.44 -38.68 -5.50
CA ALA A 23 -2.85 -37.44 -6.15
C ALA A 23 -4.01 -36.88 -5.32
N SER A 24 -3.86 -35.66 -4.83
CA SER A 24 -4.95 -34.94 -4.18
C SER A 24 -6.14 -34.93 -5.14
N ALA A 25 -7.24 -35.57 -4.75
CA ALA A 25 -8.48 -35.53 -5.52
C ALA A 25 -8.99 -34.08 -5.47
N ALA A 26 -8.92 -33.38 -6.59
CA ALA A 26 -9.56 -32.09 -6.75
C ALA A 26 -11.05 -32.25 -6.44
N ALA A 27 -11.59 -31.41 -5.56
CA ALA A 27 -13.03 -31.32 -5.35
C ALA A 27 -13.71 -31.05 -6.70
N ALA A 28 -14.74 -31.81 -7.03
CA ALA A 28 -15.49 -31.62 -8.28
C ALA A 28 -16.08 -30.20 -8.31
N GLU A 29 -15.91 -29.52 -9.44
CA GLU A 29 -16.48 -28.20 -9.72
C GLU A 29 -18.00 -28.24 -9.46
N THR A 30 -18.55 -27.30 -8.68
CA THR A 30 -20.00 -27.23 -8.44
C THR A 30 -20.69 -26.55 -9.65
N PRO A 31 -21.73 -27.14 -10.27
CA PRO A 31 -22.46 -26.51 -11.36
C PRO A 31 -23.15 -25.21 -10.95
N LEU A 32 -23.11 -24.18 -11.81
CA LEU A 32 -23.85 -22.93 -11.65
C LEU A 32 -25.38 -23.11 -11.61
N SER A 33 -25.87 -24.19 -12.24
CA SER A 33 -27.30 -24.52 -12.28
C SER A 33 -27.82 -25.17 -10.99
N GLN A 34 -26.94 -25.68 -10.12
CA GLN A 34 -27.37 -26.47 -8.97
C GLN A 34 -28.20 -25.61 -7.98
N GLY A 35 -29.38 -26.10 -7.62
CA GLY A 35 -30.34 -25.43 -6.75
C GLY A 35 -31.01 -24.19 -7.36
N ARG A 36 -30.79 -23.90 -8.65
CA ARG A 36 -31.37 -22.73 -9.32
C ARG A 36 -32.81 -22.96 -9.75
N THR A 37 -33.54 -21.87 -9.98
CA THR A 37 -34.90 -21.93 -10.50
C THR A 37 -34.90 -22.50 -11.92
N ALA A 38 -35.61 -23.62 -12.11
CA ALA A 38 -35.83 -24.24 -13.42
C ALA A 38 -37.31 -24.19 -13.82
N THR A 39 -37.56 -24.09 -15.12
CA THR A 39 -38.90 -24.12 -15.75
C THR A 39 -38.84 -24.97 -17.01
N SER A 40 -39.95 -25.57 -17.42
CA SER A 40 -40.04 -26.36 -18.64
C SER A 40 -41.27 -25.99 -19.48
N SER A 41 -41.32 -26.47 -20.72
CA SER A 41 -42.50 -26.37 -21.58
C SER A 41 -43.68 -27.21 -21.09
N SER A 42 -43.41 -28.34 -20.43
CA SER A 42 -44.40 -29.20 -19.81
C SER A 42 -43.75 -30.14 -18.77
N GLU A 43 -44.60 -30.82 -18.02
CA GLU A 43 -44.25 -31.87 -17.06
C GLU A 43 -45.19 -33.06 -17.31
N GLU A 44 -44.65 -34.28 -17.32
CA GLU A 44 -45.43 -35.52 -17.49
C GLU A 44 -46.43 -35.68 -16.33
N THR A 45 -45.97 -35.37 -15.11
CA THR A 45 -46.78 -35.26 -13.90
C THR A 45 -46.18 -34.16 -13.00
N GLY A 46 -46.96 -33.62 -12.06
CA GLY A 46 -46.46 -32.57 -11.14
C GLY A 46 -45.35 -33.01 -10.17
N THR A 47 -44.99 -34.31 -10.12
CA THR A 47 -43.86 -34.80 -9.34
C THR A 47 -42.55 -34.87 -10.15
N LEU A 48 -42.60 -34.69 -11.47
CA LEU A 48 -41.47 -34.76 -12.40
C LEU A 48 -41.12 -33.36 -12.92
N SER A 49 -40.98 -32.42 -11.99
CA SER A 49 -40.81 -31.00 -12.28
C SER A 49 -39.44 -30.65 -12.85
N ALA A 50 -39.32 -29.50 -13.50
CA ALA A 50 -38.05 -29.01 -14.03
C ALA A 50 -36.96 -28.85 -12.94
N GLY A 51 -37.36 -28.57 -11.69
CA GLY A 51 -36.44 -28.41 -10.56
C GLY A 51 -35.67 -29.68 -10.22
N ASN A 52 -36.23 -30.85 -10.51
CA ASN A 52 -35.62 -32.15 -10.23
C ASN A 52 -34.39 -32.43 -11.11
N ALA A 53 -34.18 -31.68 -12.19
CA ALA A 53 -33.01 -31.86 -13.06
C ALA A 53 -31.89 -30.85 -12.74
N VAL A 54 -31.99 -30.11 -11.63
CA VAL A 54 -30.97 -29.16 -11.20
C VAL A 54 -30.76 -29.19 -9.68
N ASP A 55 -31.25 -30.23 -8.99
CA ASP A 55 -31.17 -30.34 -7.54
C ASP A 55 -29.89 -31.02 -7.06
N GLY A 56 -29.13 -31.62 -7.98
CA GLY A 56 -27.92 -32.37 -7.71
C GLY A 56 -28.17 -33.79 -7.18
N ASP A 57 -29.40 -34.30 -7.27
CA ASP A 57 -29.79 -35.65 -6.90
C ASP A 57 -30.08 -36.49 -8.15
N THR A 58 -29.16 -37.40 -8.50
CA THR A 58 -29.32 -38.26 -9.70
C THR A 58 -30.43 -39.33 -9.55
N THR A 59 -31.23 -39.29 -8.50
CA THR A 59 -32.40 -40.17 -8.27
C THR A 59 -33.73 -39.49 -8.52
N THR A 60 -33.75 -38.17 -8.72
CA THR A 60 -34.91 -37.36 -9.12
C THR A 60 -34.75 -36.93 -10.58
N ARG A 61 -35.86 -36.76 -11.31
CA ARG A 61 -35.81 -36.36 -12.73
C ARG A 61 -36.91 -35.41 -13.12
N TRP A 62 -36.63 -34.60 -14.14
CA TRP A 62 -37.66 -33.96 -14.95
C TRP A 62 -38.12 -34.90 -16.06
N SER A 63 -39.41 -34.85 -16.42
CA SER A 63 -39.96 -35.54 -17.60
C SER A 63 -40.98 -34.66 -18.30
N SER A 64 -40.90 -34.53 -19.63
CA SER A 64 -41.82 -33.73 -20.43
C SER A 64 -43.05 -34.54 -20.91
N ALA A 65 -44.04 -33.84 -21.45
CA ALA A 65 -45.05 -34.47 -22.31
C ALA A 65 -44.41 -35.16 -23.52
N ALA A 66 -45.06 -36.21 -24.04
CA ALA A 66 -44.59 -37.03 -25.14
C ALA A 66 -44.80 -36.38 -26.53
N THR A 67 -44.31 -35.16 -26.70
CA THR A 67 -44.26 -34.44 -27.98
C THR A 67 -42.86 -33.87 -28.21
N ASP A 68 -42.52 -33.60 -29.47
CA ASP A 68 -41.25 -32.93 -29.81
C ASP A 68 -41.30 -31.44 -29.44
N SER A 69 -40.18 -30.71 -29.56
CA SER A 69 -40.07 -29.27 -29.22
C SER A 69 -40.29 -28.94 -27.73
N GLN A 70 -40.05 -29.90 -26.84
CA GLN A 70 -40.07 -29.65 -25.39
C GLN A 70 -38.73 -29.07 -24.94
N TRP A 71 -38.75 -28.24 -23.90
CA TRP A 71 -37.55 -27.62 -23.35
C TRP A 71 -37.56 -27.60 -21.83
N LEU A 72 -36.36 -27.61 -21.25
CA LEU A 72 -36.10 -27.28 -19.85
C LEU A 72 -35.08 -26.14 -19.81
N ARG A 73 -35.37 -25.11 -18.99
CA ARG A 73 -34.57 -23.90 -18.82
C ARG A 73 -34.23 -23.68 -17.35
N VAL A 74 -32.98 -23.33 -17.07
CA VAL A 74 -32.51 -22.85 -15.78
C VAL A 74 -32.19 -21.35 -15.81
N ASP A 75 -32.57 -20.61 -14.76
CA ASP A 75 -32.14 -19.22 -14.49
C ASP A 75 -30.93 -19.26 -13.55
N LEU A 76 -29.73 -18.90 -14.07
CA LEU A 76 -28.48 -18.88 -13.29
C LEU A 76 -28.44 -17.75 -12.25
N GLY A 77 -29.47 -16.90 -12.17
CA GLY A 77 -29.60 -15.77 -11.24
C GLY A 77 -28.85 -14.51 -11.67
N ALA A 78 -27.80 -14.63 -12.48
CA ALA A 78 -27.06 -13.54 -13.10
C ALA A 78 -26.47 -13.99 -14.45
N THR A 79 -26.01 -13.04 -15.27
CA THR A 79 -25.27 -13.36 -16.50
C THR A 79 -23.98 -14.10 -16.15
N ALA A 80 -23.77 -15.27 -16.74
CA ALA A 80 -22.58 -16.09 -16.59
C ALA A 80 -21.91 -16.34 -17.94
N THR A 81 -20.59 -16.54 -17.92
CA THR A 81 -19.88 -17.12 -19.06
C THR A 81 -19.95 -18.64 -18.91
N VAL A 82 -20.63 -19.31 -19.84
CA VAL A 82 -20.85 -20.76 -19.80
C VAL A 82 -19.79 -21.45 -20.64
N SER A 83 -19.06 -22.37 -20.03
CA SER A 83 -17.96 -23.12 -20.65
C SER A 83 -18.30 -24.58 -20.93
N LYS A 84 -19.24 -25.16 -20.19
CA LYS A 84 -19.57 -26.58 -20.27
C LYS A 84 -21.00 -26.84 -19.81
N VAL A 85 -21.69 -27.76 -20.48
CA VAL A 85 -23.00 -28.26 -20.09
C VAL A 85 -22.94 -29.78 -20.03
N VAL A 86 -23.45 -30.37 -18.94
CA VAL A 86 -23.62 -31.82 -18.81
C VAL A 86 -25.11 -32.13 -18.71
N LEU A 87 -25.58 -33.03 -19.57
CA LEU A 87 -26.96 -33.54 -19.58
C LEU A 87 -26.91 -35.02 -19.21
N ASP A 88 -27.53 -35.38 -18.09
CA ASP A 88 -27.67 -36.77 -17.69
C ASP A 88 -29.09 -37.25 -18.01
N TRP A 89 -29.22 -38.03 -19.08
CA TRP A 89 -30.51 -38.48 -19.61
C TRP A 89 -31.04 -39.72 -18.89
N GLU A 90 -32.35 -39.83 -18.79
CA GLU A 90 -33.02 -41.10 -18.53
C GLU A 90 -33.06 -41.96 -19.82
N ALA A 91 -33.61 -43.19 -19.75
CA ALA A 91 -33.86 -44.00 -20.95
C ALA A 91 -34.69 -43.26 -22.03
N ALA A 92 -35.51 -42.28 -21.65
CA ALA A 92 -36.21 -41.35 -22.53
C ALA A 92 -35.38 -40.07 -22.79
N TYR A 93 -34.64 -40.06 -23.92
CA TYR A 93 -33.69 -39.00 -24.26
C TYR A 93 -33.99 -38.29 -25.60
N GLY A 94 -33.32 -37.16 -25.82
CA GLY A 94 -33.37 -36.45 -27.10
C GLY A 94 -32.44 -37.06 -28.14
N LYS A 95 -33.00 -37.53 -29.26
CA LYS A 95 -32.22 -37.96 -30.42
C LYS A 95 -31.56 -36.78 -31.10
N ASP A 96 -32.31 -35.70 -31.27
CA ASP A 96 -31.80 -34.41 -31.74
C ASP A 96 -32.22 -33.34 -30.75
N TYR A 97 -31.30 -32.48 -30.32
CA TYR A 97 -31.58 -31.40 -29.37
C TYR A 97 -30.58 -30.25 -29.51
N LYS A 98 -30.89 -29.13 -28.86
CA LYS A 98 -30.03 -27.96 -28.79
C LYS A 98 -29.80 -27.53 -27.35
N VAL A 99 -28.59 -27.07 -27.06
CA VAL A 99 -28.30 -26.26 -25.88
C VAL A 99 -28.29 -24.81 -26.32
N GLN A 100 -29.07 -23.96 -25.66
CA GLN A 100 -29.22 -22.56 -26.02
C GLN A 100 -29.02 -21.66 -24.80
N ILE A 101 -28.57 -20.43 -25.05
CA ILE A 101 -28.34 -19.41 -24.03
C ILE A 101 -29.15 -18.14 -24.35
N SER A 102 -29.54 -17.43 -23.31
CA SER A 102 -30.32 -16.20 -23.41
C SER A 102 -29.98 -15.23 -22.28
N ALA A 103 -29.99 -13.93 -22.59
CA ALA A 103 -29.86 -12.88 -21.59
C ALA A 103 -31.21 -12.54 -20.91
N ASP A 104 -32.33 -12.68 -21.63
CA ASP A 104 -33.66 -12.20 -21.24
C ASP A 104 -34.68 -13.34 -21.00
N GLY A 105 -34.31 -14.58 -21.32
CA GLY A 105 -35.14 -15.77 -21.20
C GLY A 105 -36.16 -15.96 -22.32
N SER A 106 -36.15 -15.09 -23.34
CA SER A 106 -37.10 -15.05 -24.47
C SER A 106 -36.41 -15.11 -25.85
N SER A 107 -35.27 -14.46 -26.01
CA SER A 107 -34.43 -14.44 -27.21
C SER A 107 -33.28 -15.43 -27.03
N TRP A 108 -33.18 -16.44 -27.89
CA TRP A 108 -32.27 -17.58 -27.69
C TRP A 108 -31.23 -17.68 -28.79
N SER A 109 -29.98 -17.94 -28.40
CA SER A 109 -28.87 -18.28 -29.30
C SER A 109 -28.43 -19.73 -29.07
N ASP A 110 -28.14 -20.46 -30.15
CA ASP A 110 -27.66 -21.83 -30.08
C ASP A 110 -26.20 -21.86 -29.61
N LEU A 111 -25.92 -22.54 -28.50
CA LEU A 111 -24.56 -22.89 -28.06
C LEU A 111 -24.07 -24.17 -28.72
N LYS A 112 -24.97 -25.16 -28.84
CA LYS A 112 -24.69 -26.47 -29.43
C LYS A 112 -25.95 -27.04 -30.06
N SER A 113 -25.80 -27.72 -31.19
CA SER A 113 -26.82 -28.61 -31.76
C SER A 113 -26.24 -30.02 -31.79
N VAL A 114 -27.01 -30.98 -31.29
CA VAL A 114 -26.69 -32.41 -31.27
C VAL A 114 -27.73 -33.14 -32.10
N THR A 115 -27.27 -34.05 -32.96
CA THR A 115 -28.13 -34.88 -33.81
C THR A 115 -27.69 -36.34 -33.73
N GLY A 116 -28.64 -37.27 -33.67
CA GLY A 116 -28.38 -38.69 -33.55
C GLY A 116 -27.77 -39.13 -32.21
N GLY A 117 -28.14 -38.47 -31.11
CA GLY A 117 -27.74 -38.85 -29.76
C GLY A 117 -28.13 -40.28 -29.40
N ASP A 118 -27.42 -40.87 -28.44
CA ASP A 118 -27.54 -42.25 -27.98
C ASP A 118 -28.05 -42.39 -26.52
N GLY A 119 -28.30 -41.26 -25.85
CA GLY A 119 -28.76 -41.21 -24.46
C GLY A 119 -27.59 -41.29 -23.46
N GLY A 120 -27.87 -41.56 -22.19
CA GLY A 120 -26.83 -41.56 -21.15
C GLY A 120 -26.36 -40.15 -20.79
N THR A 121 -25.07 -39.96 -20.49
CA THR A 121 -24.54 -38.65 -20.07
C THR A 121 -23.81 -37.96 -21.22
N ASP A 122 -24.30 -36.80 -21.63
CA ASP A 122 -23.64 -35.93 -22.61
C ASP A 122 -22.82 -34.85 -21.89
N THR A 123 -21.52 -34.76 -22.16
CA THR A 123 -20.67 -33.63 -21.74
C THR A 123 -20.35 -32.76 -22.95
N LEU A 124 -20.83 -31.52 -22.93
CA LEU A 124 -20.77 -30.60 -24.05
C LEU A 124 -19.93 -29.38 -23.70
N ASP A 125 -18.78 -29.24 -24.34
CA ASP A 125 -18.04 -27.99 -24.33
C ASP A 125 -18.81 -26.96 -25.16
N VAL A 126 -19.09 -25.82 -24.53
CA VAL A 126 -19.87 -24.72 -25.10
C VAL A 126 -19.18 -23.39 -24.77
N SER A 127 -19.48 -22.36 -25.53
CA SER A 127 -18.97 -21.02 -25.24
C SER A 127 -20.05 -20.00 -25.54
N GLY A 128 -20.46 -19.27 -24.52
CA GLY A 128 -21.35 -18.13 -24.67
C GLY A 128 -21.74 -17.53 -23.34
N GLN A 129 -22.46 -16.42 -23.41
CA GLN A 129 -22.80 -15.61 -22.24
C GLN A 129 -24.30 -15.35 -22.18
N GLY A 130 -24.85 -15.44 -20.97
CA GLY A 130 -26.25 -15.17 -20.70
C GLY A 130 -26.65 -15.60 -19.31
N ARG A 131 -27.87 -15.27 -18.93
CA ARG A 131 -28.45 -15.58 -17.61
C ARG A 131 -29.24 -16.89 -17.61
N TYR A 132 -29.84 -17.22 -18.75
CA TYR A 132 -30.69 -18.40 -18.89
C TYR A 132 -30.04 -19.39 -19.85
N VAL A 133 -30.02 -20.66 -19.47
CA VAL A 133 -29.57 -21.76 -20.34
C VAL A 133 -30.71 -22.76 -20.45
N ARG A 134 -30.96 -23.28 -21.66
CA ARG A 134 -31.97 -24.31 -21.88
C ARG A 134 -31.49 -25.45 -22.75
N MET A 135 -32.03 -26.63 -22.49
CA MET A 135 -32.08 -27.73 -23.46
C MET A 135 -33.40 -27.60 -24.22
N LEU A 136 -33.34 -27.62 -25.55
CA LEU A 136 -34.48 -27.65 -26.46
C LEU A 136 -34.44 -28.96 -27.27
N GLY A 137 -35.36 -29.87 -26.99
CA GLY A 137 -35.53 -31.11 -27.72
C GLY A 137 -36.10 -30.87 -29.11
N VAL A 138 -35.50 -31.45 -30.15
CA VAL A 138 -35.93 -31.36 -31.54
C VAL A 138 -36.65 -32.64 -31.97
N HIS A 139 -36.02 -33.81 -31.79
CA HIS A 139 -36.64 -35.11 -32.03
C HIS A 139 -36.35 -36.07 -30.87
N ARG A 140 -37.39 -36.77 -30.39
CA ARG A 140 -37.25 -37.78 -29.33
C ARG A 140 -36.69 -39.09 -29.87
N ALA A 141 -35.92 -39.79 -29.05
CA ALA A 141 -35.40 -41.12 -29.40
C ALA A 141 -36.39 -42.25 -29.13
N THR A 142 -37.38 -42.02 -28.29
CA THR A 142 -38.39 -43.01 -27.87
C THR A 142 -39.81 -42.45 -28.06
N GLN A 143 -40.83 -43.28 -27.80
CA GLN A 143 -42.23 -42.83 -27.80
C GLN A 143 -42.57 -41.92 -26.59
N TRP A 144 -41.72 -41.89 -25.56
CA TRP A 144 -41.87 -41.11 -24.33
C TRP A 144 -41.36 -39.68 -24.49
N GLY A 145 -41.60 -38.80 -23.51
CA GLY A 145 -41.07 -37.42 -23.50
C GLY A 145 -39.55 -37.35 -23.38
N TYR A 146 -39.02 -36.14 -23.20
CA TYR A 146 -37.62 -35.93 -22.83
C TYR A 146 -37.49 -36.02 -21.31
N SER A 147 -36.45 -36.68 -20.81
CA SER A 147 -36.23 -36.77 -19.37
C SER A 147 -34.75 -36.70 -18.99
N LEU A 148 -34.47 -35.87 -17.99
CA LEU A 148 -33.13 -35.62 -17.46
C LEU A 148 -33.12 -35.90 -15.96
N TRP A 149 -32.16 -36.72 -15.53
CA TRP A 149 -31.76 -36.83 -14.13
C TRP A 149 -31.07 -35.55 -13.69
N GLU A 150 -30.19 -34.98 -14.52
CA GLU A 150 -29.52 -33.71 -14.20
C GLU A 150 -29.17 -32.87 -15.45
N PHE A 151 -29.22 -31.55 -15.31
CA PHE A 151 -28.83 -30.53 -16.27
C PHE A 151 -27.85 -29.56 -15.60
N GLN A 152 -26.57 -29.87 -15.74
CA GLN A 152 -25.48 -29.16 -15.09
C GLN A 152 -24.90 -28.12 -16.04
N VAL A 153 -24.86 -26.86 -15.60
CA VAL A 153 -24.24 -25.76 -16.33
C VAL A 153 -23.01 -25.30 -15.57
N PHE A 154 -21.85 -25.28 -16.22
CA PHE A 154 -20.57 -24.85 -15.64
C PHE A 154 -20.05 -23.60 -16.32
N GLY A 155 -19.30 -22.79 -15.56
CA GLY A 155 -18.82 -21.50 -16.01
C GLY A 155 -18.46 -20.57 -14.87
N THR A 156 -18.23 -19.31 -15.17
CA THR A 156 -17.93 -18.27 -14.18
C THR A 156 -19.04 -17.23 -14.10
N THR A 157 -19.52 -16.97 -12.88
CA THR A 157 -20.36 -15.81 -12.57
C THR A 157 -19.44 -14.60 -12.40
N GLY A 158 -19.63 -13.54 -13.18
CA GLY A 158 -18.81 -12.32 -13.10
C GLY A 158 -18.00 -11.98 -14.34
N GLY A 159 -18.13 -12.72 -15.45
CA GLY A 159 -17.76 -12.20 -16.77
C GLY A 159 -18.81 -11.20 -17.22
N SER A 160 -18.51 -9.91 -17.20
CA SER A 160 -19.38 -8.81 -17.60
C SER A 160 -19.32 -8.57 -19.12
N SER A 161 -20.41 -8.85 -19.84
CA SER A 161 -20.72 -8.07 -21.04
C SER A 161 -21.34 -6.76 -20.60
N ALA A 162 -20.50 -5.74 -20.52
CA ALA A 162 -20.75 -4.39 -21.00
C ALA A 162 -22.22 -3.90 -21.00
N GLY A 163 -22.67 -3.27 -19.91
CA GLY A 163 -23.84 -2.39 -19.93
C GLY A 163 -23.40 -0.94 -20.05
N CYS A 164 -23.82 -0.25 -21.12
CA CYS A 164 -23.72 1.21 -21.20
C CYS A 164 -24.82 1.80 -20.30
N ASP A 165 -24.45 2.57 -19.28
CA ASP A 165 -25.42 3.16 -18.34
C ASP A 165 -26.39 4.07 -19.11
N THR A 166 -27.68 3.92 -18.82
CA THR A 166 -28.73 4.80 -19.38
C THR A 166 -28.74 6.19 -18.77
N ALA A 167 -28.09 6.41 -17.63
CA ALA A 167 -27.98 7.73 -17.01
C ALA A 167 -27.13 8.70 -17.85
N ASN A 168 -27.57 9.96 -17.95
CA ASN A 168 -26.78 11.04 -18.54
C ASN A 168 -25.77 11.56 -17.51
N ALA A 169 -24.51 11.17 -17.64
CA ALA A 169 -23.41 11.59 -16.77
C ALA A 169 -23.05 13.08 -16.90
N ALA A 170 -23.43 13.72 -18.02
CA ALA A 170 -23.19 15.13 -18.28
C ALA A 170 -24.25 16.06 -17.67
N LYS A 171 -25.39 15.52 -17.22
CA LYS A 171 -26.50 16.34 -16.71
C LYS A 171 -26.08 17.19 -15.50
N GLY A 172 -26.26 18.51 -15.60
CA GLY A 172 -25.95 19.51 -14.59
C GLY A 172 -24.45 19.74 -14.37
N ARG A 173 -23.58 19.19 -15.23
CA ARG A 173 -22.13 19.31 -15.08
C ARG A 173 -21.60 20.66 -15.61
N PRO A 174 -20.46 21.15 -15.08
CA PRO A 174 -19.82 22.36 -15.61
C PRO A 174 -19.51 22.23 -17.10
N ALA A 175 -19.91 23.23 -17.88
CA ALA A 175 -19.77 23.23 -19.34
C ALA A 175 -19.15 24.55 -19.84
N SER A 176 -18.44 24.47 -20.96
CA SER A 176 -17.88 25.63 -21.67
C SER A 176 -17.95 25.43 -23.18
N ALA A 177 -17.82 26.50 -23.93
CA ALA A 177 -17.85 26.48 -25.39
C ALA A 177 -16.85 27.49 -25.96
N SER A 178 -16.49 27.32 -27.24
CA SER A 178 -15.63 28.27 -27.95
C SER A 178 -16.24 29.66 -28.02
N THR A 179 -17.54 29.74 -28.30
CA THR A 179 -18.31 30.99 -28.33
C THR A 179 -19.77 30.73 -27.94
N THR A 180 -20.50 31.80 -27.66
CA THR A 180 -21.96 31.81 -27.57
C THR A 180 -22.54 32.84 -28.52
N GLU A 181 -23.68 32.55 -29.17
CA GLU A 181 -24.37 33.48 -30.07
C GLU A 181 -24.84 34.73 -29.29
N ASN A 182 -25.44 34.50 -28.12
CA ASN A 182 -25.91 35.50 -27.18
C ASN A 182 -26.13 34.88 -25.79
N ALA A 183 -26.55 35.69 -24.81
CA ALA A 183 -26.74 35.25 -23.43
C ALA A 183 -27.85 34.20 -23.23
N ALA A 184 -28.78 34.05 -24.18
CA ALA A 184 -29.85 33.06 -24.10
C ALA A 184 -29.43 31.66 -24.54
N GLY A 185 -28.22 31.50 -25.11
CA GLY A 185 -27.68 30.21 -25.54
C GLY A 185 -26.36 29.81 -24.86
N PRO A 186 -26.27 29.77 -23.52
CA PRO A 186 -25.04 29.42 -22.82
C PRO A 186 -24.68 27.93 -23.00
N ALA A 187 -23.40 27.58 -22.81
CA ALA A 187 -22.95 26.18 -22.92
C ALA A 187 -23.67 25.23 -21.96
N SER A 188 -24.01 25.69 -20.75
CA SER A 188 -24.72 24.88 -19.75
C SER A 188 -26.10 24.41 -20.21
N ALA A 189 -26.72 25.13 -21.15
CA ALA A 189 -28.06 24.81 -21.65
C ALA A 189 -28.11 23.56 -22.55
N ALA A 190 -26.97 23.01 -22.96
CA ALA A 190 -26.93 21.73 -23.68
C ALA A 190 -26.67 20.52 -22.75
N PHE A 191 -26.60 20.74 -21.43
CA PHE A 191 -26.28 19.71 -20.45
C PHE A 191 -27.19 19.81 -19.22
N ASP A 192 -28.32 20.52 -19.29
CA ASP A 192 -29.25 20.68 -18.16
C ASP A 192 -30.35 19.60 -18.14
N GLY A 193 -30.46 18.81 -19.21
CA GLY A 193 -31.48 17.79 -19.39
C GLY A 193 -32.86 18.35 -19.76
N ASP A 194 -32.92 19.62 -20.20
CA ASP A 194 -34.12 20.28 -20.71
C ASP A 194 -34.01 20.50 -22.22
N THR A 195 -34.75 19.71 -23.01
CA THR A 195 -34.72 19.81 -24.48
C THR A 195 -35.41 21.07 -25.03
N THR A 196 -35.74 22.05 -24.20
CA THR A 196 -36.31 23.34 -24.59
C THR A 196 -35.33 24.52 -24.45
N THR A 197 -34.17 24.28 -23.84
CA THR A 197 -33.03 25.20 -23.75
C THR A 197 -31.89 24.68 -24.64
N ARG A 198 -31.05 25.57 -25.18
CA ARG A 198 -29.97 25.17 -26.11
C ARG A 198 -28.71 25.99 -25.95
N TRP A 199 -27.58 25.38 -26.23
CA TRP A 199 -26.37 26.15 -26.58
C TRP A 199 -26.44 26.60 -28.04
N SER A 200 -25.87 27.77 -28.35
CA SER A 200 -25.58 28.18 -29.73
C SER A 200 -24.26 28.92 -29.87
N SER A 201 -23.55 28.65 -30.97
CA SER A 201 -22.29 29.31 -31.29
C SER A 201 -22.46 30.53 -32.20
N GLN A 202 -21.40 31.33 -32.31
CA GLN A 202 -21.20 32.25 -33.44
C GLN A 202 -21.13 31.49 -34.78
N PHE A 203 -21.37 32.19 -35.89
CA PHE A 203 -21.58 31.59 -37.22
C PHE A 203 -20.23 31.35 -37.94
N ALA A 204 -19.37 30.53 -37.33
CA ALA A 204 -18.04 30.23 -37.82
C ALA A 204 -17.71 28.74 -37.70
N ASP A 205 -16.69 28.30 -38.44
CA ASP A 205 -16.13 26.95 -38.37
C ASP A 205 -14.62 27.06 -38.06
N PRO A 206 -14.07 26.25 -37.14
CA PRO A 206 -14.76 25.33 -36.22
C PRO A 206 -15.38 26.05 -35.01
N GLN A 207 -16.32 25.39 -34.33
CA GLN A 207 -16.81 25.76 -32.98
C GLN A 207 -16.96 24.49 -32.14
N TRP A 208 -16.83 24.62 -30.82
CA TRP A 208 -16.94 23.48 -29.92
C TRP A 208 -17.74 23.81 -28.66
N ILE A 209 -18.31 22.75 -28.08
CA ILE A 209 -18.89 22.73 -26.75
C ILE A 209 -18.32 21.53 -25.98
N GLN A 210 -18.05 21.69 -24.68
CA GLN A 210 -17.53 20.62 -23.84
C GLN A 210 -18.14 20.62 -22.43
N VAL A 211 -18.06 19.48 -21.76
CA VAL A 211 -18.50 19.25 -20.38
C VAL A 211 -17.42 18.58 -19.54
N ASP A 212 -17.32 18.95 -18.26
CA ASP A 212 -16.47 18.30 -17.25
C ASP A 212 -17.30 17.29 -16.42
N LEU A 213 -17.08 15.99 -16.62
CA LEU A 213 -17.77 14.92 -15.90
C LEU A 213 -17.34 14.80 -14.43
N GLY A 214 -16.32 15.55 -14.00
CA GLY A 214 -15.78 15.61 -12.64
C GLY A 214 -14.71 14.57 -12.32
N ALA A 215 -14.62 13.50 -13.11
CA ALA A 215 -13.58 12.46 -13.04
C ALA A 215 -13.54 11.71 -14.39
N VAL A 216 -12.45 11.00 -14.68
CA VAL A 216 -12.40 10.11 -15.86
C VAL A 216 -13.49 9.07 -15.76
N ARG A 217 -14.29 8.97 -16.82
CA ARG A 217 -15.28 7.92 -16.98
C ARG A 217 -14.99 7.16 -18.27
N ASP A 218 -15.30 5.89 -18.27
CA ASP A 218 -15.38 5.13 -19.52
C ASP A 218 -16.63 5.55 -20.26
N LEU A 219 -16.46 5.94 -21.52
CA LEU A 219 -17.51 6.48 -22.37
C LEU A 219 -17.92 5.38 -23.34
N CYS A 220 -19.21 5.10 -23.40
CA CYS A 220 -19.77 4.07 -24.28
C CYS A 220 -20.70 4.65 -25.34
N LYS A 221 -21.37 5.78 -25.05
CA LYS A 221 -22.30 6.39 -25.98
C LYS A 221 -22.44 7.89 -25.72
N VAL A 222 -22.67 8.66 -26.78
CA VAL A 222 -23.05 10.08 -26.71
C VAL A 222 -24.29 10.30 -27.55
N ASP A 223 -25.35 10.83 -26.93
CA ASP A 223 -26.58 11.22 -27.62
C ASP A 223 -26.57 12.73 -27.85
N LEU A 224 -26.85 13.16 -29.08
CA LEU A 224 -26.90 14.57 -29.49
C LEU A 224 -28.32 14.91 -29.96
N ASP A 225 -28.87 16.01 -29.46
CA ASP A 225 -30.12 16.62 -29.94
C ASP A 225 -29.81 17.98 -30.58
N TRP A 226 -29.62 17.98 -31.90
CA TRP A 226 -29.35 19.22 -32.63
C TRP A 226 -30.63 20.02 -32.88
N GLU A 227 -30.49 21.34 -32.88
CA GLU A 227 -31.52 22.25 -33.38
C GLU A 227 -31.53 22.29 -34.93
N ALA A 228 -32.35 23.14 -35.55
CA ALA A 228 -32.35 23.32 -37.00
C ALA A 228 -30.96 23.75 -37.53
N ALA A 229 -30.17 24.46 -36.72
CA ALA A 229 -28.76 24.72 -36.98
C ALA A 229 -27.88 23.61 -36.39
N TYR A 230 -27.22 22.81 -37.24
CA TYR A 230 -26.50 21.61 -36.82
C TYR A 230 -25.10 21.51 -37.44
N GLY A 231 -24.24 20.68 -36.83
CA GLY A 231 -22.97 20.27 -37.43
C GLY A 231 -23.16 19.16 -38.45
N LYS A 232 -22.83 19.43 -39.72
CA LYS A 232 -22.79 18.42 -40.78
C LYS A 232 -21.57 17.51 -40.61
N ASP A 233 -20.42 18.11 -40.32
CA ASP A 233 -19.19 17.39 -40.01
C ASP A 233 -18.69 17.81 -38.63
N PHE A 234 -18.45 16.84 -37.74
CA PHE A 234 -18.01 17.10 -36.37
C PHE A 234 -17.25 15.90 -35.77
N GLN A 235 -16.57 16.16 -34.65
CA GLN A 235 -15.86 15.15 -33.87
C GLN A 235 -16.40 15.09 -32.45
N ILE A 236 -16.60 13.87 -31.94
CA ILE A 236 -16.80 13.60 -30.52
C ILE A 236 -15.43 13.24 -29.96
N GLN A 237 -14.98 14.01 -28.97
CA GLN A 237 -13.63 13.90 -28.43
C GLN A 237 -13.69 13.76 -26.91
N SER A 238 -12.69 13.11 -26.35
CA SER A 238 -12.47 13.06 -24.90
C SER A 238 -11.10 13.61 -24.51
N SER A 239 -10.99 14.03 -23.26
CA SER A 239 -9.74 14.47 -22.65
C SER A 239 -9.76 14.17 -21.15
N THR A 240 -8.60 13.89 -20.57
CA THR A 240 -8.41 13.76 -19.12
C THR A 240 -8.16 15.13 -18.48
N ASP A 241 -7.45 16.02 -19.18
CA ASP A 241 -6.96 17.31 -18.65
C ASP A 241 -7.68 18.54 -19.21
N GLY A 242 -8.57 18.37 -20.18
CA GLY A 242 -9.31 19.44 -20.85
C GLY A 242 -8.51 20.19 -21.91
N THR A 243 -7.26 19.80 -22.16
CA THR A 243 -6.30 20.47 -23.06
C THR A 243 -5.82 19.54 -24.19
N ASN A 244 -5.53 18.27 -23.88
CA ASN A 244 -5.09 17.25 -24.82
C ASN A 244 -6.28 16.36 -25.18
N TRP A 245 -6.65 16.33 -26.46
CA TRP A 245 -7.91 15.72 -26.91
C TRP A 245 -7.68 14.53 -27.83
N SER A 246 -8.36 13.43 -27.54
CA SER A 246 -8.45 12.24 -28.39
C SER A 246 -9.81 12.20 -29.08
N THR A 247 -9.83 11.96 -30.39
CA THR A 247 -11.09 11.80 -31.13
C THR A 247 -11.63 10.39 -30.93
N LEU A 248 -12.80 10.28 -30.28
CA LEU A 248 -13.51 9.02 -30.11
C LEU A 248 -14.29 8.63 -31.36
N ARG A 249 -14.87 9.63 -32.04
CA ARG A 249 -15.60 9.44 -33.29
C ARG A 249 -15.55 10.69 -34.15
N ALA A 250 -15.36 10.49 -35.46
CA ALA A 250 -15.59 11.51 -36.47
C ALA A 250 -16.90 11.22 -37.22
N VAL A 251 -17.71 12.24 -37.44
CA VAL A 251 -18.99 12.17 -38.16
C VAL A 251 -18.92 13.14 -39.33
N THR A 252 -19.30 12.68 -40.51
CA THR A 252 -19.33 13.49 -41.73
C THR A 252 -20.67 13.31 -42.44
N GLY A 253 -21.23 14.39 -42.99
CA GLY A 253 -22.47 14.35 -43.75
C GLY A 253 -23.72 14.09 -42.90
N ALA A 254 -23.70 14.44 -41.61
CA ALA A 254 -24.88 14.35 -40.75
C ALA A 254 -26.00 15.27 -41.23
N THR A 255 -27.25 14.95 -40.87
CA THR A 255 -28.46 15.68 -41.28
C THR A 255 -29.14 16.46 -40.16
N GLY A 256 -28.53 16.54 -38.97
CA GLY A 256 -29.10 17.16 -37.77
C GLY A 256 -30.12 16.28 -37.04
N GLY A 257 -30.86 16.87 -36.11
CA GLY A 257 -31.83 16.19 -35.24
C GLY A 257 -31.20 15.32 -34.15
N LYS A 258 -31.99 14.39 -33.61
CA LYS A 258 -31.57 13.43 -32.56
C LYS A 258 -30.78 12.28 -33.14
N ALA A 259 -29.59 12.04 -32.62
CA ALA A 259 -28.75 10.92 -33.00
C ALA A 259 -27.92 10.39 -31.83
N SER A 260 -27.78 9.07 -31.76
CA SER A 260 -26.93 8.38 -30.81
C SER A 260 -25.65 7.91 -31.49
N TYR A 261 -24.53 8.07 -30.81
CA TYR A 261 -23.21 7.68 -31.30
C TYR A 261 -22.51 6.79 -30.28
N ASP A 262 -22.31 5.53 -30.64
CA ASP A 262 -21.46 4.63 -29.88
C ASP A 262 -20.01 5.13 -29.94
N VAL A 263 -19.39 5.25 -28.78
CA VAL A 263 -18.00 5.68 -28.61
C VAL A 263 -17.27 4.65 -27.76
N SER A 264 -15.95 4.61 -27.89
CA SER A 264 -15.10 3.77 -27.05
C SER A 264 -13.88 4.59 -26.67
N GLY A 265 -13.66 4.73 -25.37
CA GLY A 265 -12.56 5.47 -24.78
C GLY A 265 -12.94 6.03 -23.42
N SER A 266 -12.01 6.67 -22.75
CA SER A 266 -12.24 7.29 -21.46
C SER A 266 -11.94 8.79 -21.50
N GLY A 267 -12.49 9.54 -20.57
CA GLY A 267 -12.14 10.94 -20.37
C GLY A 267 -12.93 11.57 -19.24
N ARG A 268 -12.36 12.62 -18.67
CA ARG A 268 -13.05 13.51 -17.74
C ARG A 268 -13.85 14.57 -18.49
N TYR A 269 -13.33 15.04 -19.61
CA TYR A 269 -13.97 16.02 -20.47
C TYR A 269 -14.46 15.36 -21.76
N VAL A 270 -15.66 15.73 -22.20
CA VAL A 270 -16.23 15.34 -23.50
C VAL A 270 -16.51 16.59 -24.31
N ARG A 271 -16.07 16.62 -25.56
CA ARG A 271 -16.21 17.77 -26.47
C ARG A 271 -16.87 17.35 -27.78
N ILE A 272 -17.84 18.15 -28.22
CA ILE A 272 -18.37 18.11 -29.59
C ILE A 272 -17.70 19.24 -30.35
N ASN A 273 -16.77 18.90 -31.23
CA ASN A 273 -16.02 19.84 -32.06
C ASN A 273 -16.62 19.87 -33.47
N GLY A 274 -17.44 20.88 -33.74
CA GLY A 274 -18.05 21.13 -35.04
C GLY A 274 -17.03 21.66 -36.04
N THR A 275 -16.88 20.98 -37.17
CA THR A 275 -15.88 21.29 -38.21
C THR A 275 -16.48 21.78 -39.53
N ALA A 276 -17.75 21.46 -39.82
CA ALA A 276 -18.52 22.08 -40.88
C ALA A 276 -20.01 22.17 -40.53
N ARG A 277 -20.61 23.36 -40.70
CA ARG A 277 -22.05 23.60 -40.46
C ARG A 277 -22.92 23.02 -41.58
N GLY A 278 -24.11 22.53 -41.21
CA GLY A 278 -25.13 22.07 -42.14
C GLY A 278 -26.02 23.18 -42.70
N THR A 279 -25.98 24.37 -42.11
CA THR A 279 -26.76 25.55 -42.52
C THR A 279 -25.88 26.82 -42.51
N ALA A 280 -26.44 27.98 -42.86
CA ALA A 280 -25.74 29.26 -42.77
C ALA A 280 -25.58 29.78 -41.32
N TYR A 281 -26.31 29.20 -40.37
CA TYR A 281 -26.27 29.55 -38.95
C TYR A 281 -25.11 28.86 -38.22
N GLY A 282 -24.94 29.12 -36.92
CA GLY A 282 -23.93 28.48 -36.06
C GLY A 282 -24.23 27.01 -35.75
N TYR A 283 -23.53 26.45 -34.77
CA TYR A 283 -23.83 25.15 -34.17
C TYR A 283 -24.80 25.35 -33.02
N SER A 284 -25.81 24.48 -32.89
CA SER A 284 -26.88 24.66 -31.91
C SER A 284 -27.38 23.31 -31.40
N LEU A 285 -27.26 23.05 -30.10
CA LEU A 285 -27.58 21.77 -29.45
C LEU A 285 -28.58 22.01 -28.33
N TRP A 286 -29.73 21.34 -28.41
CA TRP A 286 -30.72 21.27 -27.32
C TRP A 286 -30.19 20.42 -26.16
N GLU A 287 -29.52 19.30 -26.44
CA GLU A 287 -28.97 18.45 -25.39
C GLU A 287 -27.79 17.61 -25.91
N VAL A 288 -26.82 17.36 -25.03
CA VAL A 288 -25.71 16.42 -25.18
C VAL A 288 -25.72 15.49 -23.99
N ALA A 289 -26.17 14.25 -24.19
CA ALA A 289 -26.12 13.24 -23.14
C ALA A 289 -24.88 12.36 -23.30
N VAL A 290 -24.13 12.21 -22.21
CA VAL A 290 -22.94 11.34 -22.17
C VAL A 290 -23.26 10.12 -21.32
N HIS A 291 -23.04 8.94 -21.88
CA HIS A 291 -23.30 7.66 -21.22
C HIS A 291 -22.00 6.95 -20.91
N THR A 292 -21.92 6.41 -19.70
CA THR A 292 -20.71 5.77 -19.19
C THR A 292 -20.87 4.27 -19.09
N GLY A 293 -19.85 3.53 -19.49
CA GLY A 293 -19.81 2.06 -19.36
C GLY A 293 -19.12 1.62 -18.09
N THR A 294 -19.28 0.35 -17.74
CA THR A 294 -18.48 -0.36 -16.72
C THR A 294 -17.37 -1.23 -17.32
N THR A 295 -17.02 -0.98 -18.59
CA THR A 295 -16.27 -1.89 -19.48
C THR A 295 -14.76 -1.82 -19.37
N GLY A 296 -14.22 -0.93 -18.56
CA GLY A 296 -12.83 -0.85 -18.17
C GLY A 296 -12.73 -0.28 -16.76
N THR A 297 -11.60 -0.52 -16.11
CA THR A 297 -11.21 0.34 -14.99
C THR A 297 -10.67 1.61 -15.66
N PRO A 298 -11.30 2.78 -15.50
CA PRO A 298 -10.81 4.00 -16.13
C PRO A 298 -9.32 4.21 -15.79
N PRO A 299 -8.49 4.74 -16.70
CA PRO A 299 -7.11 5.08 -16.37
C PRO A 299 -7.06 5.95 -15.12
N VAL A 300 -6.10 5.67 -14.24
CA VAL A 300 -5.91 6.44 -13.02
C VAL A 300 -5.24 7.74 -13.41
N GLU A 301 -5.84 8.87 -13.05
CA GLU A 301 -5.21 10.17 -13.30
C GLU A 301 -4.12 10.45 -12.28
N GLY A 302 -2.99 10.96 -12.77
CA GLY A 302 -2.00 11.57 -11.92
C GLY A 302 -2.38 13.01 -11.54
N GLY A 303 -1.91 13.46 -10.38
CA GLY A 303 -2.14 14.81 -9.89
C GLY A 303 -3.46 14.99 -9.12
N GLY A 304 -3.91 16.23 -9.02
CA GLY A 304 -5.11 16.62 -8.29
C GLY A 304 -4.83 17.26 -6.93
N ASP A 305 -5.92 17.59 -6.22
CA ASP A 305 -5.89 18.10 -4.85
C ASP A 305 -5.25 17.07 -3.88
N LEU A 306 -4.64 17.53 -2.79
CA LEU A 306 -3.92 16.67 -1.83
C LEU A 306 -4.79 16.14 -0.67
N GLY A 307 -6.10 16.42 -0.71
CA GLY A 307 -7.05 15.95 0.29
C GLY A 307 -7.13 16.85 1.53
N PRO A 308 -8.16 16.66 2.36
CA PRO A 308 -8.49 17.57 3.47
C PRO A 308 -7.47 17.53 4.62
N ASN A 309 -6.70 16.45 4.74
CA ASN A 309 -5.73 16.25 5.82
C ASN A 309 -4.35 16.87 5.51
N VAL A 310 -4.20 17.45 4.32
CA VAL A 310 -3.03 18.24 3.94
C VAL A 310 -3.36 19.73 4.09
N ILE A 311 -2.82 20.33 5.14
CA ILE A 311 -3.05 21.72 5.52
C ILE A 311 -1.96 22.58 4.88
N VAL A 312 -2.27 23.13 3.71
CA VAL A 312 -1.36 24.01 2.96
C VAL A 312 -1.54 25.45 3.42
N VAL A 313 -0.45 26.11 3.81
CA VAL A 313 -0.46 27.47 4.36
C VAL A 313 0.62 28.33 3.73
N ASP A 314 0.40 29.64 3.69
CA ASP A 314 1.36 30.65 3.26
C ASP A 314 1.53 31.72 4.35
N PRO A 315 2.54 32.61 4.25
CA PRO A 315 2.79 33.64 5.26
C PRO A 315 1.61 34.57 5.55
N SER A 316 0.63 34.66 4.64
CA SER A 316 -0.56 35.49 4.79
C SER A 316 -1.77 34.74 5.39
N THR A 317 -1.64 33.43 5.62
CA THR A 317 -2.73 32.60 6.13
C THR A 317 -3.18 33.09 7.51
N PRO A 318 -4.45 33.52 7.67
CA PRO A 318 -4.93 34.04 8.94
C PRO A 318 -5.03 32.93 9.99
N ASN A 319 -4.78 33.31 11.25
CA ASN A 319 -4.89 32.42 12.42
C ASN A 319 -4.05 31.13 12.31
N LEU A 320 -2.88 31.20 11.66
CA LEU A 320 -2.03 30.02 11.44
C LEU A 320 -1.66 29.30 12.74
N GLN A 321 -1.25 30.02 13.79
CA GLN A 321 -0.95 29.42 15.10
C GLN A 321 -2.13 28.60 15.63
N GLN A 322 -3.35 29.14 15.55
CA GLN A 322 -4.56 28.44 16.01
C GLN A 322 -4.80 27.13 15.25
N LYS A 323 -4.43 27.04 13.96
CA LYS A 323 -4.53 25.80 13.20
C LYS A 323 -3.56 24.73 13.73
N PHE A 324 -2.33 25.11 14.07
CA PHE A 324 -1.38 24.20 14.73
C PHE A 324 -1.94 23.75 16.09
N ASP A 325 -2.42 24.68 16.91
CA ASP A 325 -2.98 24.37 18.23
C ASP A 325 -4.17 23.40 18.14
N GLN A 326 -5.04 23.56 17.15
CA GLN A 326 -6.20 22.70 16.93
C GLN A 326 -5.82 21.27 16.55
N VAL A 327 -4.82 21.08 15.69
CA VAL A 327 -4.33 19.74 15.32
C VAL A 327 -3.57 19.13 16.49
N PHE A 328 -2.72 19.92 17.17
CA PHE A 328 -1.99 19.46 18.35
C PHE A 328 -2.93 18.97 19.45
N ALA A 329 -3.98 19.73 19.78
CA ALA A 329 -4.95 19.33 20.80
C ALA A 329 -5.66 18.00 20.49
N GLN A 330 -5.83 17.66 19.21
CA GLN A 330 -6.38 16.38 18.79
C GLN A 330 -5.34 15.26 18.88
N GLN A 331 -4.10 15.56 18.51
CA GLN A 331 -3.07 14.56 18.24
C GLN A 331 -2.09 14.34 19.40
N GLU A 332 -2.00 15.24 20.38
CA GLU A 332 -1.04 15.16 21.48
C GLU A 332 -1.11 13.81 22.22
N ARG A 333 -2.32 13.31 22.47
CA ARG A 333 -2.59 12.05 23.19
C ARG A 333 -3.10 10.92 22.30
N ALA A 334 -3.15 11.12 20.99
CA ALA A 334 -3.76 10.18 20.05
C ALA A 334 -2.77 9.10 19.58
N GLN A 335 -2.04 8.47 20.51
CA GLN A 335 -0.96 7.53 20.20
C GLN A 335 -1.41 6.44 19.21
N PHE A 336 -2.56 5.81 19.42
CA PHE A 336 -3.11 4.79 18.51
C PHE A 336 -4.32 5.28 17.72
N GLY A 337 -4.51 6.61 17.63
CA GLY A 337 -5.61 7.22 16.89
C GLY A 337 -5.44 7.11 15.37
N THR A 338 -6.53 7.31 14.65
CA THR A 338 -6.57 7.27 13.17
C THR A 338 -6.31 8.62 12.51
N GLY A 339 -6.27 9.72 13.27
CA GLY A 339 -5.93 11.04 12.76
C GLY A 339 -4.54 11.06 12.14
N ARG A 340 -4.42 11.64 10.94
CA ARG A 340 -3.18 11.81 10.17
C ARG A 340 -3.18 13.21 9.58
N TYR A 341 -2.11 13.97 9.75
CA TYR A 341 -2.05 15.37 9.31
C TYR A 341 -0.70 15.73 8.72
N GLN A 342 -0.73 16.52 7.65
CA GLN A 342 0.46 17.13 7.06
C GLN A 342 0.27 18.65 6.98
N PHE A 343 1.17 19.42 7.59
CA PHE A 343 1.31 20.84 7.32
C PHE A 343 2.32 21.05 6.19
N LEU A 344 1.94 21.83 5.18
CA LEU A 344 2.83 22.24 4.08
C LEU A 344 2.92 23.76 4.04
N LEU A 345 4.11 24.29 4.31
CA LEU A 345 4.36 25.72 4.39
C LEU A 345 5.00 26.20 3.08
N LYS A 346 4.27 27.03 2.32
CA LYS A 346 4.81 27.68 1.12
C LYS A 346 6.07 28.51 1.44
N PRO A 347 6.96 28.72 0.45
CA PRO A 347 8.12 29.61 0.62
C PRO A 347 7.71 30.98 1.17
N GLY A 348 8.52 31.49 2.10
CA GLY A 348 8.33 32.76 2.79
C GLY A 348 8.67 32.69 4.28
N THR A 349 8.37 33.77 5.00
CA THR A 349 8.70 33.90 6.43
C THR A 349 7.44 33.94 7.29
N TYR A 350 7.36 33.03 8.25
CA TYR A 350 6.30 32.89 9.24
C TYR A 350 6.81 33.41 10.58
N ASN A 351 6.04 34.25 11.27
CA ASN A 351 6.47 34.91 12.51
C ASN A 351 5.56 34.55 13.68
N GLY A 352 6.15 34.41 14.87
CA GLY A 352 5.40 34.18 16.10
C GLY A 352 4.71 32.82 16.14
N ILE A 353 5.34 31.82 15.50
CA ILE A 353 4.82 30.45 15.44
C ILE A 353 5.53 29.58 16.47
N ASN A 354 4.77 28.82 17.24
CA ASN A 354 5.25 27.65 17.94
C ASN A 354 4.39 26.45 17.50
N ALA A 355 4.86 25.72 16.50
CA ALA A 355 4.14 24.57 15.97
C ALA A 355 4.43 23.34 16.85
N GLN A 356 3.58 23.12 17.86
CA GLN A 356 3.64 21.90 18.66
C GLN A 356 3.12 20.71 17.85
N LEU A 357 3.89 19.62 17.77
CA LEU A 357 3.51 18.44 16.99
C LEU A 357 3.14 17.27 17.88
N GLY A 358 1.91 16.79 17.73
CA GLY A 358 1.41 15.57 18.35
C GLY A 358 1.73 14.31 17.53
N PHE A 359 1.07 13.21 17.85
CA PHE A 359 1.18 11.98 17.05
C PHE A 359 0.71 12.17 15.61
N TYR A 360 1.28 11.41 14.69
CA TYR A 360 0.94 11.37 13.26
C TYR A 360 0.79 12.73 12.57
N THR A 361 1.66 13.66 12.96
CA THR A 361 1.68 15.01 12.40
C THR A 361 3.04 15.26 11.77
N SER A 362 3.02 15.60 10.49
CA SER A 362 4.21 16.01 9.75
C SER A 362 4.14 17.50 9.41
N ILE A 363 5.26 18.19 9.44
CA ILE A 363 5.39 19.56 8.96
C ILE A 363 6.55 19.66 7.97
N SER A 364 6.30 20.31 6.83
CA SER A 364 7.34 20.47 5.81
C SER A 364 7.25 21.82 5.10
N GLY A 365 8.40 22.39 4.74
CA GLY A 365 8.47 23.52 3.82
C GLY A 365 8.36 23.06 2.36
N LEU A 366 7.72 23.89 1.53
CA LEU A 366 7.53 23.67 0.09
C LEU A 366 8.58 24.41 -0.77
N GLY A 367 9.66 24.89 -0.15
CA GLY A 367 10.86 25.36 -0.85
C GLY A 367 11.65 24.24 -1.50
N LEU A 368 12.59 24.58 -2.38
CA LEU A 368 13.61 23.59 -2.76
C LEU A 368 14.68 23.51 -1.67
N ASP A 369 15.02 24.66 -1.08
CA ASP A 369 15.96 24.80 0.01
C ASP A 369 15.27 25.02 1.36
N PRO A 370 15.85 24.60 2.49
CA PRO A 370 15.29 24.87 3.80
C PRO A 370 15.08 26.36 4.08
N ASP A 371 16.00 27.22 3.61
CA ASP A 371 15.94 28.66 3.82
C ASP A 371 14.84 29.37 2.99
N ASP A 372 14.21 28.69 2.04
CA ASP A 372 13.05 29.22 1.31
C ASP A 372 11.81 29.34 2.21
N THR A 373 11.68 28.47 3.22
CA THR A 373 10.56 28.45 4.17
C THR A 373 11.10 28.67 5.58
N GLN A 374 10.90 29.86 6.13
CA GLN A 374 11.52 30.27 7.40
C GLN A 374 10.46 30.48 8.48
N ILE A 375 10.67 29.90 9.65
CA ILE A 375 9.85 30.13 10.85
C ILE A 375 10.70 30.93 11.85
N ASN A 376 10.29 32.16 12.13
CA ASN A 376 10.75 32.93 13.29
C ASN A 376 9.90 32.51 14.48
N GLY A 377 10.39 31.47 15.16
CA GLY A 377 9.60 30.62 16.04
C GLY A 377 10.15 29.19 16.06
N ASP A 378 9.32 28.28 16.55
CA ASP A 378 9.73 26.96 17.00
C ASP A 378 8.85 25.86 16.35
N ILE A 379 9.43 24.67 16.17
CA ILE A 379 8.69 23.43 15.92
C ILE A 379 8.95 22.53 17.10
N THR A 380 7.95 22.41 17.97
CA THR A 380 8.17 21.81 19.29
C THR A 380 7.59 20.40 19.38
N VAL A 381 8.40 19.49 19.89
CA VAL A 381 7.90 18.29 20.56
C VAL A 381 8.38 18.32 22.01
N ASP A 382 7.46 18.12 22.94
CA ASP A 382 7.72 17.98 24.37
C ASP A 382 6.87 16.83 24.92
N ALA A 383 7.03 16.50 26.21
CA ALA A 383 6.42 15.33 26.83
C ALA A 383 5.37 15.67 27.91
N GLY A 384 4.73 16.84 27.83
CA GLY A 384 3.73 17.27 28.82
C GLY A 384 2.56 16.30 28.97
N TRP A 385 2.16 15.64 27.88
CA TRP A 385 1.07 14.66 27.88
C TRP A 385 1.34 13.40 28.70
N PHE A 386 2.62 13.08 28.91
CA PHE A 386 3.10 11.91 29.64
C PHE A 386 4.10 12.29 30.73
N ASP A 387 3.78 13.37 31.46
CA ASP A 387 4.49 13.82 32.67
C ASP A 387 6.02 13.98 32.51
N GLY A 388 6.45 14.46 31.33
CA GLY A 388 7.86 14.66 31.01
C GLY A 388 8.59 13.42 30.49
N ASN A 389 7.91 12.28 30.36
CA ASN A 389 8.46 11.07 29.75
C ASN A 389 8.25 11.09 28.23
N ALA A 390 9.35 11.25 27.47
CA ALA A 390 9.34 11.30 26.02
C ALA A 390 9.46 9.91 25.35
N THR A 391 9.53 8.80 26.10
CA THR A 391 9.73 7.45 25.53
C THR A 391 8.60 6.97 24.61
N GLN A 392 7.50 7.71 24.52
CA GLN A 392 6.38 7.42 23.62
C GLN A 392 6.12 8.52 22.59
N ASN A 393 7.02 9.50 22.42
CA ASN A 393 6.88 10.57 21.44
C ASN A 393 7.22 10.10 20.01
N PHE A 394 6.39 9.20 19.48
CA PHE A 394 6.57 8.55 18.18
C PHE A 394 5.88 9.27 17.00
N TRP A 395 6.11 8.74 15.80
CA TRP A 395 5.32 8.92 14.57
C TRP A 395 5.01 10.38 14.22
N ARG A 396 6.02 11.20 13.99
CA ARG A 396 5.88 12.61 13.57
C ARG A 396 7.09 13.02 12.77
N SER A 397 7.05 14.12 12.02
CA SER A 397 8.25 14.54 11.27
C SER A 397 8.33 16.04 11.02
N ALA A 398 9.56 16.52 10.87
CA ALA A 398 9.87 17.86 10.40
C ALA A 398 10.83 17.78 9.19
N GLU A 399 10.51 18.51 8.11
CA GLU A 399 11.32 18.47 6.88
C GLU A 399 11.44 19.81 6.13
N ASN A 400 12.62 20.09 5.57
CA ASN A 400 12.83 21.11 4.53
C ASN A 400 12.37 22.54 4.90
N LEU A 401 12.85 23.07 6.03
CA LEU A 401 12.55 24.44 6.48
C LEU A 401 13.66 24.99 7.38
N ALA A 402 13.66 26.29 7.62
CA ALA A 402 14.55 26.95 8.55
C ALA A 402 13.81 27.44 9.80
N LEU A 403 14.47 27.32 10.95
CA LEU A 403 13.98 27.76 12.26
C LEU A 403 14.88 28.84 12.82
N THR A 404 14.29 29.93 13.30
CA THR A 404 14.93 30.90 14.20
C THR A 404 14.20 30.83 15.54
N PRO A 405 14.63 29.92 16.44
CA PRO A 405 13.88 29.61 17.66
C PRO A 405 13.71 30.83 18.56
N SER A 406 12.55 30.98 19.19
CA SER A 406 12.18 32.23 19.89
C SER A 406 13.11 32.57 21.05
N ASN A 407 13.69 31.56 21.70
CA ASN A 407 14.64 31.69 22.81
C ASN A 407 16.09 31.32 22.39
N GLY A 408 16.34 31.12 21.09
CA GLY A 408 17.61 30.67 20.55
C GLY A 408 17.85 29.16 20.60
N THR A 409 16.90 28.33 21.09
CA THR A 409 17.00 26.86 21.09
C THR A 409 15.64 26.20 20.84
N ASP A 410 15.53 25.49 19.72
CA ASP A 410 14.34 24.68 19.40
C ASP A 410 14.30 23.40 20.26
N ARG A 411 13.13 22.79 20.46
CA ARG A 411 13.00 21.52 21.21
C ARG A 411 12.33 20.43 20.37
N TRP A 412 13.06 19.37 20.12
CA TRP A 412 12.60 18.16 19.44
C TRP A 412 12.71 16.93 20.37
N ALA A 413 11.91 16.91 21.45
CA ALA A 413 11.95 15.86 22.47
C ALA A 413 11.21 14.59 22.06
N VAL A 414 11.80 13.85 21.13
CA VAL A 414 11.17 12.68 20.49
C VAL A 414 11.75 11.34 20.96
N ALA A 415 11.06 10.27 20.60
CA ALA A 415 11.59 8.91 20.62
C ALA A 415 11.78 8.38 19.17
N GLN A 416 11.54 7.09 18.93
CA GLN A 416 11.68 6.45 17.61
C GLN A 416 10.66 6.99 16.57
N ALA A 417 10.94 6.75 15.28
CA ALA A 417 10.10 7.14 14.13
C ALA A 417 9.70 8.63 14.10
N ALA A 418 10.65 9.50 14.46
CA ALA A 418 10.46 10.94 14.51
C ALA A 418 11.57 11.71 13.77
N PRO A 419 11.68 11.56 12.42
CA PRO A 419 12.79 12.10 11.66
C PRO A 419 12.79 13.63 11.65
N PHE A 420 14.00 14.19 11.75
CA PHE A 420 14.29 15.60 11.57
C PHE A 420 15.25 15.74 10.38
N ARG A 421 14.70 16.03 9.20
CA ARG A 421 15.43 15.99 7.93
C ARG A 421 15.52 17.35 7.29
N ARG A 422 16.68 17.71 6.74
CA ARG A 422 16.78 18.87 5.85
C ARG A 422 16.32 20.17 6.55
N ILE A 423 16.72 20.37 7.81
CA ILE A 423 16.34 21.55 8.59
C ILE A 423 17.55 22.45 8.81
N HIS A 424 17.33 23.77 8.70
CA HIS A 424 18.30 24.78 9.13
C HIS A 424 17.88 25.39 10.47
N VAL A 425 18.48 24.96 11.58
CA VAL A 425 18.24 25.57 12.89
C VAL A 425 19.25 26.70 13.10
N LYS A 426 18.78 27.95 13.04
CA LYS A 426 19.55 29.18 13.30
C LYS A 426 19.66 29.43 14.81
N GLY A 427 20.15 28.43 15.54
CA GLY A 427 20.18 28.37 16.99
C GLY A 427 20.63 27.00 17.50
N GLY A 428 20.40 26.73 18.79
CA GLY A 428 20.58 25.40 19.39
C GLY A 428 19.40 24.48 19.12
N LEU A 429 19.60 23.18 19.37
CA LEU A 429 18.56 22.15 19.28
C LEU A 429 18.59 21.28 20.54
N ASN A 430 17.55 21.31 21.34
CA ASN A 430 17.38 20.47 22.53
C ASN A 430 16.57 19.23 22.16
N LEU A 431 17.09 18.04 22.48
CA LEU A 431 16.43 16.77 22.17
C LEU A 431 15.77 16.13 23.40
N ALA A 432 15.90 16.73 24.59
CA ALA A 432 15.27 16.24 25.81
C ALA A 432 13.96 16.99 26.12
N PRO A 433 12.99 16.30 26.75
CA PRO A 433 11.79 16.96 27.25
C PRO A 433 12.15 17.94 28.37
N ASN A 434 11.23 18.86 28.65
CA ASN A 434 11.39 19.72 29.82
C ASN A 434 11.53 18.87 31.10
N GLY A 435 12.57 19.13 31.89
CA GLY A 435 12.89 18.37 33.10
C GLY A 435 13.81 17.16 32.91
N TYR A 436 14.24 16.85 31.68
CA TYR A 436 15.18 15.75 31.38
C TYR A 436 14.67 14.36 31.76
N GLY A 437 13.36 14.13 31.59
CA GLY A 437 12.77 12.79 31.69
C GLY A 437 13.31 11.83 30.64
N TRP A 438 12.89 10.56 30.72
CA TRP A 438 13.35 9.53 29.79
C TRP A 438 13.01 9.88 28.34
N ALA A 439 13.94 9.62 27.43
CA ALA A 439 13.78 9.85 26.01
C ALA A 439 14.63 8.83 25.21
N SER A 440 14.09 8.29 24.13
CA SER A 440 14.67 7.18 23.37
C SER A 440 14.66 7.46 21.86
N GLY A 441 15.14 8.65 21.48
CA GLY A 441 15.34 9.04 20.09
C GLY A 441 16.57 8.34 19.48
N GLY A 442 17.02 8.73 18.31
CA GLY A 442 16.38 9.64 17.38
C GLY A 442 17.23 9.77 16.12
N TYR A 443 16.74 10.53 15.15
CA TYR A 443 17.31 10.58 13.81
C TYR A 443 17.36 12.00 13.26
N ILE A 444 18.56 12.48 12.92
CA ILE A 444 18.80 13.72 12.18
C ILE A 444 19.54 13.40 10.89
N ALA A 445 19.08 13.96 9.77
CA ALA A 445 19.82 13.89 8.52
C ALA A 445 19.75 15.19 7.72
N ASP A 446 20.77 15.42 6.90
CA ASP A 446 20.83 16.52 5.94
C ASP A 446 20.57 17.89 6.57
N SER A 447 20.91 18.09 7.84
CA SER A 447 20.50 19.26 8.61
C SER A 447 21.68 20.12 9.02
N LYS A 448 21.45 21.43 9.16
CA LYS A 448 22.41 22.39 9.65
C LYS A 448 21.89 23.00 10.95
N ILE A 449 22.59 22.77 12.04
CA ILE A 449 22.32 23.36 13.34
C ILE A 449 23.47 24.32 13.63
N ASP A 450 23.20 25.63 13.57
CA ASP A 450 24.23 26.66 13.74
C ASP A 450 24.81 26.67 15.15
N GLY A 451 23.97 26.37 16.15
CA GLY A 451 24.35 26.26 17.55
C GLY A 451 24.72 24.85 17.98
N THR A 452 24.49 24.57 19.25
CA THR A 452 24.84 23.28 19.88
C THR A 452 23.60 22.39 19.95
N VAL A 453 23.76 21.12 19.58
CA VAL A 453 22.76 20.08 19.85
C VAL A 453 22.93 19.57 21.28
N GLY A 454 21.83 19.54 22.04
CA GLY A 454 21.78 19.13 23.44
C GLY A 454 20.90 17.91 23.65
N PRO A 455 21.45 16.69 23.72
CA PRO A 455 20.65 15.48 23.93
C PRO A 455 20.20 15.27 25.38
N TYR A 456 21.00 15.71 26.34
CA TYR A 456 20.78 15.54 27.78
C TYR A 456 20.42 14.11 28.18
N SER A 457 19.15 13.79 28.42
CA SER A 457 18.66 12.47 28.85
C SER A 457 18.39 11.49 27.72
N GLN A 458 18.52 11.89 26.45
CA GLN A 458 18.37 11.00 25.31
C GLN A 458 19.33 9.82 25.41
N GLN A 459 18.78 8.61 25.42
CA GLN A 459 19.55 7.37 25.57
C GLN A 459 20.56 7.18 24.43
N GLN A 460 20.09 7.35 23.20
CA GLN A 460 20.88 7.22 21.98
C GLN A 460 20.45 8.23 20.92
N TRP A 461 21.25 8.36 19.86
CA TRP A 461 20.91 9.17 18.69
C TRP A 461 21.77 8.82 17.48
N TYR A 462 21.19 8.94 16.28
CA TYR A 462 21.91 8.89 15.02
C TYR A 462 21.82 10.21 14.27
N THR A 463 22.96 10.75 13.85
CA THR A 463 23.03 11.94 12.98
C THR A 463 23.90 11.62 11.78
N ARG A 464 23.40 11.89 10.57
CA ARG A 464 24.20 11.75 9.34
C ARG A 464 24.19 12.98 8.45
N ASP A 465 25.25 13.13 7.65
CA ASP A 465 25.36 14.08 6.54
C ASP A 465 24.87 15.49 6.89
N SER A 466 25.32 15.98 8.05
CA SER A 466 24.80 17.19 8.68
C SER A 466 25.95 18.11 9.10
N SER A 467 25.61 19.31 9.55
CA SER A 467 26.54 20.23 10.20
C SER A 467 25.98 20.67 11.53
N VAL A 468 26.79 20.60 12.59
CA VAL A 468 26.44 21.09 13.93
C VAL A 468 27.52 22.05 14.44
N GLY A 469 27.12 23.12 15.12
CA GLY A 469 28.08 24.02 15.80
C GLY A 469 28.76 23.34 16.99
N GLY A 470 28.09 22.36 17.60
CA GLY A 470 28.65 21.49 18.63
C GLY A 470 27.64 20.48 19.16
N TRP A 471 28.10 19.65 20.10
CA TRP A 471 27.30 18.58 20.72
C TRP A 471 27.62 18.48 22.22
N THR A 472 26.62 18.58 23.11
CA THR A 472 26.89 18.75 24.55
C THR A 472 27.33 17.49 25.28
N ASN A 473 26.64 16.36 25.07
CA ASN A 473 26.82 15.13 25.84
C ASN A 473 26.32 13.89 25.06
N GLY A 474 26.55 12.70 25.59
CA GLY A 474 25.86 11.48 25.16
C GLY A 474 25.58 10.60 26.37
N VAL A 475 24.63 9.69 26.25
CA VAL A 475 24.22 8.80 27.35
C VAL A 475 24.76 7.40 27.09
N TRP A 476 24.22 6.67 26.11
CA TRP A 476 24.66 5.32 25.79
C TRP A 476 25.29 5.22 24.40
N ASN A 477 24.58 5.60 23.34
CA ASN A 477 25.03 5.48 21.94
C ASN A 477 24.73 6.74 21.13
N MET A 478 25.73 7.59 20.89
CA MET A 478 25.57 8.73 19.98
C MET A 478 26.47 8.50 18.78
N THR A 479 25.86 8.14 17.64
CA THR A 479 26.58 7.79 16.41
C THR A 479 26.46 8.91 15.36
N PHE A 480 27.59 9.23 14.73
CA PHE A 480 27.70 10.28 13.72
C PHE A 480 28.40 9.76 12.46
N THR A 481 27.86 10.07 11.28
CA THR A 481 28.52 9.75 9.99
C THR A 481 28.39 10.90 9.00
N GLY A 482 29.50 11.34 8.42
CA GLY A 482 29.43 12.49 7.51
C GLY A 482 29.02 13.80 8.20
N VAL A 483 29.20 13.93 9.51
CA VAL A 483 28.76 15.11 10.27
C VAL A 483 29.91 16.09 10.49
N GLN A 484 29.76 17.31 9.97
CA GLN A 484 30.66 18.42 10.26
C GLN A 484 30.39 18.94 11.68
N GLY A 485 31.44 19.07 12.50
CA GLY A 485 31.32 19.50 13.90
C GLY A 485 30.94 18.41 14.90
N ALA A 486 30.82 17.15 14.46
CA ALA A 486 30.64 16.03 15.39
C ALA A 486 31.84 15.84 16.33
N PRO A 487 31.60 15.37 17.57
CA PRO A 487 32.69 15.00 18.48
C PRO A 487 33.50 13.82 17.90
N ALA A 488 34.78 13.74 18.26
CA ALA A 488 35.61 12.60 17.92
C ALA A 488 35.12 11.32 18.64
N THR A 489 35.35 10.16 18.02
CA THR A 489 35.05 8.86 18.63
C THR A 489 35.74 8.73 19.99
N ASN A 490 35.00 8.27 20.99
CA ASN A 490 35.50 8.01 22.34
C ASN A 490 34.79 6.83 23.03
N PHE A 491 34.22 5.89 22.28
CA PHE A 491 33.31 4.88 22.83
C PHE A 491 33.95 3.97 23.91
N ASP A 492 35.27 3.86 23.91
CA ASP A 492 36.07 3.16 24.92
C ASP A 492 35.86 3.72 26.34
N SER A 493 35.59 5.01 26.45
CA SER A 493 35.48 5.77 27.70
C SER A 493 34.21 6.62 27.78
N GLY A 494 33.49 6.74 26.67
CA GLY A 494 32.33 7.59 26.48
C GLY A 494 31.31 6.98 25.50
N PRO A 495 30.39 7.77 24.94
CA PRO A 495 29.27 7.25 24.16
C PRO A 495 29.37 7.52 22.65
N TYR A 496 30.49 8.07 22.15
CA TYR A 496 30.57 8.56 20.76
C TYR A 496 31.22 7.57 19.80
N THR A 497 30.48 7.27 18.74
CA THR A 497 30.95 6.59 17.52
C THR A 497 30.88 7.59 16.36
N THR A 498 32.00 7.83 15.68
CA THR A 498 32.07 8.90 14.66
C THR A 498 32.84 8.42 13.45
N LEU A 499 32.18 8.43 12.28
CA LEU A 499 32.82 8.17 10.99
C LEU A 499 32.83 9.47 10.18
N ASP A 500 33.93 9.70 9.46
CA ASP A 500 34.12 10.95 8.72
C ASP A 500 33.11 11.14 7.58
N THR A 501 32.67 10.04 6.97
CA THR A 501 31.74 10.02 5.84
C THR A 501 30.68 8.94 6.00
N THR A 502 29.48 9.20 5.49
CA THR A 502 28.51 8.13 5.21
C THR A 502 28.90 7.43 3.91
N PRO A 503 29.07 6.09 3.87
CA PRO A 503 29.61 5.41 2.68
C PRO A 503 28.80 5.66 1.41
N VAL A 504 27.48 5.52 1.51
CA VAL A 504 26.52 5.92 0.50
C VAL A 504 25.27 6.43 1.21
N SER A 505 24.70 7.53 0.72
CA SER A 505 23.41 8.03 1.17
C SER A 505 22.68 8.64 -0.01
N ARG A 506 21.35 8.72 0.09
CA ARG A 506 20.50 9.43 -0.87
C ARG A 506 19.43 10.12 -0.05
N GLU A 507 19.31 11.43 -0.17
CA GLU A 507 18.31 12.15 0.63
C GLU A 507 16.89 11.76 0.19
N LYS A 508 15.97 11.80 1.16
CA LYS A 508 14.58 11.37 0.97
C LYS A 508 13.89 12.26 -0.08
N PRO A 509 13.09 11.71 -1.00
CA PRO A 509 12.22 12.52 -1.85
C PRO A 509 11.26 13.36 -1.01
N PHE A 510 10.98 14.59 -1.46
CA PHE A 510 10.07 15.50 -0.77
C PHE A 510 9.24 16.34 -1.75
N LEU A 511 8.04 16.70 -1.32
CA LEU A 511 7.13 17.56 -2.06
C LEU A 511 7.57 19.02 -1.93
N TYR A 512 7.61 19.75 -3.03
CA TYR A 512 7.89 21.18 -3.05
C TYR A 512 7.04 21.90 -4.10
N GLN A 513 7.07 23.24 -4.10
CA GLN A 513 6.42 24.07 -5.10
C GLN A 513 7.42 24.89 -5.92
N SER A 514 7.20 24.93 -7.23
CA SER A 514 7.94 25.79 -8.15
C SER A 514 6.96 26.43 -9.13
N GLY A 515 6.92 27.77 -9.19
CA GLY A 515 5.98 28.50 -10.05
C GLY A 515 4.50 28.23 -9.74
N GLY A 516 4.17 27.87 -8.48
CA GLY A 516 2.81 27.51 -8.05
C GLY A 516 2.39 26.06 -8.34
N ALA A 517 3.21 25.28 -9.05
CA ALA A 517 2.96 23.86 -9.30
C ALA A 517 3.65 22.97 -8.26
N TYR A 518 2.96 21.93 -7.81
CA TYR A 518 3.56 20.88 -6.97
C TYR A 518 4.47 19.97 -7.79
N LYS A 519 5.60 19.61 -7.20
CA LYS A 519 6.57 18.66 -7.73
C LYS A 519 7.15 17.85 -6.58
N VAL A 520 7.67 16.67 -6.87
CA VAL A 520 8.49 15.89 -5.94
C VAL A 520 9.94 15.99 -6.38
N PHE A 521 10.79 16.55 -5.53
CA PHE A 521 12.24 16.51 -5.75
C PHE A 521 12.75 15.13 -5.35
N VAL A 522 13.60 14.55 -6.20
CA VAL A 522 14.22 13.25 -6.03
C VAL A 522 15.74 13.47 -5.99
N PRO A 523 16.32 13.59 -4.78
CA PRO A 523 17.75 13.85 -4.60
C PRO A 523 18.63 12.77 -5.23
N ALA A 524 19.76 13.19 -5.78
CA ALA A 524 20.78 12.28 -6.29
C ALA A 524 21.49 11.53 -5.16
N LYS A 525 21.95 10.31 -5.44
CA LYS A 525 22.79 9.53 -4.54
C LYS A 525 24.14 10.24 -4.32
N ARG A 526 24.62 10.26 -3.08
CA ARG A 526 25.95 10.70 -2.68
C ARG A 526 26.76 9.51 -2.16
N THR A 527 28.04 9.50 -2.48
CA THR A 527 29.01 8.49 -2.01
C THR A 527 30.10 9.19 -1.23
N GLY A 528 30.50 8.66 -0.08
CA GLY A 528 31.39 9.36 0.84
C GLY A 528 30.79 10.70 1.30
N ALA A 529 29.49 10.69 1.62
CA ALA A 529 28.75 11.92 1.95
C ALA A 529 29.26 12.53 3.26
N ARG A 530 29.34 13.86 3.28
CA ARG A 530 29.70 14.66 4.45
C ARG A 530 29.09 16.05 4.34
N GLY A 531 28.43 16.49 5.41
CA GLY A 531 27.67 17.74 5.44
C GLY A 531 26.38 17.67 4.63
N VAL A 532 25.64 18.78 4.67
CA VAL A 532 24.34 18.91 4.00
C VAL A 532 24.47 18.84 2.47
N SER A 533 23.40 18.43 1.80
CA SER A 533 23.27 18.38 0.34
C SER A 533 22.94 19.74 -0.29
N TRP A 534 22.33 20.64 0.49
CA TRP A 534 21.83 21.94 0.05
C TRP A 534 22.78 23.11 0.39
N PRO A 535 22.75 24.23 -0.37
CA PRO A 535 21.86 24.53 -1.50
C PRO A 535 22.31 23.95 -2.85
N ALA A 536 23.31 23.06 -2.85
CA ALA A 536 23.90 22.49 -4.06
C ALA A 536 23.13 21.26 -4.60
N ASP A 537 21.83 21.15 -4.35
CA ASP A 537 21.06 19.90 -4.50
C ASP A 537 21.07 19.35 -5.92
N ALA A 538 21.88 18.31 -6.14
CA ALA A 538 21.78 17.48 -7.32
C ALA A 538 20.55 16.57 -7.19
N GLY A 539 19.74 16.50 -8.24
CA GLY A 539 18.54 15.66 -8.27
C GLY A 539 17.65 15.96 -9.47
N THR A 540 16.46 15.37 -9.49
CA THR A 540 15.45 15.60 -10.53
C THR A 540 14.11 15.96 -9.90
N SER A 541 13.25 16.67 -10.62
CA SER A 541 11.92 17.05 -10.14
C SER A 541 10.84 16.41 -10.99
N LEU A 542 10.04 15.54 -10.37
CA LEU A 542 8.89 14.92 -11.00
C LEU A 542 7.65 15.79 -10.78
N PRO A 543 6.90 16.17 -11.83
CA PRO A 543 5.64 16.91 -11.64
C PRO A 543 4.57 16.02 -11.00
N LEU A 544 3.64 16.63 -10.25
CA LEU A 544 2.63 15.90 -9.49
C LEU A 544 1.67 15.09 -10.39
N ASP A 545 1.49 15.47 -11.65
CA ASP A 545 0.74 14.71 -12.66
C ASP A 545 1.37 13.35 -13.01
N ARG A 546 2.60 13.07 -12.54
CA ARG A 546 3.25 11.75 -12.59
C ARG A 546 3.00 10.90 -11.35
N PHE A 547 2.16 11.35 -10.42
CA PHE A 547 1.82 10.64 -9.19
C PHE A 547 0.33 10.40 -9.12
N TYR A 548 -0.09 9.16 -8.84
CA TYR A 548 -1.42 8.94 -8.29
C TYR A 548 -1.45 9.45 -6.85
N VAL A 549 -2.30 10.45 -6.61
CA VAL A 549 -2.52 11.03 -5.27
C VAL A 549 -3.53 10.15 -4.53
N VAL A 550 -3.02 9.21 -3.73
CA VAL A 550 -3.83 8.23 -3.01
C VAL A 550 -4.54 8.93 -1.84
N LYS A 551 -5.86 8.74 -1.76
CA LYS A 551 -6.75 9.29 -0.72
C LYS A 551 -7.61 8.19 -0.11
N PRO A 552 -8.12 8.37 1.13
CA PRO A 552 -9.02 7.40 1.74
C PRO A 552 -10.17 7.01 0.79
N GLY A 553 -10.42 5.71 0.66
CA GLY A 553 -11.37 5.13 -0.29
C GLY A 553 -10.73 4.56 -1.57
N ALA A 554 -9.45 4.86 -1.85
CA ALA A 554 -8.71 4.14 -2.88
C ALA A 554 -8.53 2.66 -2.49
N THR A 555 -8.75 1.76 -3.45
CA THR A 555 -8.53 0.32 -3.27
C THR A 555 -7.13 -0.05 -3.70
N ALA A 556 -6.60 -1.17 -3.17
CA ALA A 556 -5.31 -1.69 -3.59
C ALA A 556 -5.28 -2.01 -5.11
N ALA A 557 -6.39 -2.47 -5.69
CA ALA A 557 -6.55 -2.65 -7.13
C ALA A 557 -6.30 -1.35 -7.93
N THR A 558 -6.89 -0.23 -7.50
CA THR A 558 -6.68 1.08 -8.15
C THR A 558 -5.24 1.57 -8.00
N ILE A 559 -4.62 1.32 -6.85
CA ILE A 559 -3.22 1.69 -6.61
C ILE A 559 -2.29 0.88 -7.53
N ASN A 560 -2.49 -0.44 -7.65
CA ASN A 560 -1.74 -1.29 -8.58
C ASN A 560 -1.96 -0.89 -10.04
N GLN A 561 -3.20 -0.56 -10.41
CA GLN A 561 -3.50 -0.06 -11.74
C GLN A 561 -2.70 1.23 -12.06
N ALA A 562 -2.50 2.12 -11.09
CA ALA A 562 -1.68 3.31 -11.26
C ALA A 562 -0.19 2.99 -11.44
N LEU A 563 0.33 2.02 -10.68
CA LEU A 563 1.70 1.52 -10.82
C LEU A 563 1.94 0.94 -12.22
N ASP A 564 1.01 0.09 -12.68
CA ASP A 564 1.02 -0.52 -14.02
C ASP A 564 0.97 0.51 -15.14
N GLN A 565 0.27 1.62 -14.93
CA GLN A 565 0.18 2.74 -15.88
C GLN A 565 1.43 3.61 -15.95
N GLY A 566 2.42 3.40 -15.09
CA GLY A 566 3.64 4.21 -15.09
C GLY A 566 3.60 5.42 -14.15
N LEU A 567 2.62 5.50 -13.24
CA LEU A 567 2.56 6.54 -12.21
C LEU A 567 3.42 6.16 -10.99
N ASN A 568 3.86 7.18 -10.28
CA ASN A 568 4.39 7.09 -8.92
C ASN A 568 3.22 7.17 -7.93
N LEU A 569 3.48 6.95 -6.64
CA LEU A 569 2.46 7.03 -5.59
C LEU A 569 2.77 8.15 -4.60
N LEU A 570 1.77 8.99 -4.34
CA LEU A 570 1.78 9.95 -3.23
C LEU A 570 0.62 9.63 -2.30
N PHE A 571 0.89 8.97 -1.18
CA PHE A 571 -0.11 8.71 -0.16
C PHE A 571 -0.35 9.96 0.68
N THR A 572 -1.55 10.52 0.60
CA THR A 572 -1.98 11.62 1.45
C THR A 572 -2.22 11.12 2.89
N PRO A 573 -2.26 11.99 3.91
CA PRO A 573 -2.42 11.55 5.30
C PRO A 573 -3.75 10.81 5.51
N GLY A 574 -3.66 9.52 5.85
CA GLY A 574 -4.80 8.62 6.05
C GLY A 574 -4.36 7.23 6.44
N VAL A 575 -5.35 6.37 6.77
CA VAL A 575 -5.18 4.94 7.01
C VAL A 575 -5.84 4.19 5.86
N TYR A 576 -5.09 3.29 5.23
CA TYR A 576 -5.44 2.62 3.98
C TYR A 576 -5.43 1.11 4.19
N HIS A 577 -6.60 0.49 4.06
CA HIS A 577 -6.75 -0.95 4.10
C HIS A 577 -6.48 -1.57 2.73
N LEU A 578 -5.72 -2.66 2.70
CA LEU A 578 -5.26 -3.33 1.47
C LEU A 578 -5.76 -4.78 1.47
N ASP A 579 -6.63 -5.12 0.52
CA ASP A 579 -7.17 -6.46 0.31
C ASP A 579 -6.30 -7.33 -0.63
N GLN A 580 -5.27 -6.72 -1.23
CA GLN A 580 -4.24 -7.36 -2.03
C GLN A 580 -2.91 -6.60 -1.87
N THR A 581 -1.81 -7.29 -2.14
CA THR A 581 -0.47 -6.70 -2.09
C THR A 581 -0.26 -5.63 -3.16
N LEU A 582 0.44 -4.55 -2.80
CA LEU A 582 0.87 -3.55 -3.76
C LEU A 582 2.16 -3.98 -4.47
N ASP A 583 2.17 -4.00 -5.80
CA ASP A 583 3.29 -4.50 -6.61
C ASP A 583 4.05 -3.36 -7.31
N VAL A 584 5.19 -2.96 -6.74
CA VAL A 584 6.06 -1.93 -7.32
C VAL A 584 7.08 -2.60 -8.25
N THR A 585 6.75 -2.66 -9.53
CA THR A 585 7.53 -3.41 -10.54
C THR A 585 8.39 -2.54 -11.45
N ARG A 586 8.14 -1.23 -11.50
CA ARG A 586 8.83 -0.30 -12.40
C ARG A 586 10.04 0.34 -11.70
N ALA A 587 11.20 0.28 -12.35
CA ALA A 587 12.41 0.98 -11.91
C ALA A 587 12.17 2.49 -11.71
N GLY A 588 12.85 3.08 -10.74
CA GLY A 588 12.77 4.51 -10.44
C GLY A 588 11.47 4.98 -9.78
N THR A 589 10.52 4.07 -9.50
CA THR A 589 9.22 4.44 -8.90
C THR A 589 9.40 5.09 -7.53
N VAL A 590 8.71 6.20 -7.30
CA VAL A 590 8.63 6.88 -6.01
C VAL A 590 7.32 6.51 -5.34
N VAL A 591 7.39 6.04 -4.10
CA VAL A 591 6.26 5.85 -3.19
C VAL A 591 6.50 6.74 -1.98
N LEU A 592 5.80 7.87 -1.94
CA LEU A 592 5.96 8.90 -0.91
C LEU A 592 4.70 9.01 -0.06
N GLY A 593 4.83 8.90 1.26
CA GLY A 593 3.78 9.16 2.24
C GLY A 593 3.90 10.56 2.83
N LEU A 594 2.75 11.20 3.05
CA LEU A 594 2.60 12.45 3.80
C LEU A 594 1.89 12.19 5.12
N GLY A 595 2.26 12.91 6.17
CA GLY A 595 1.55 12.87 7.46
C GLY A 595 1.41 11.48 8.07
N LEU A 596 2.44 10.63 7.95
CA LEU A 596 2.45 9.25 8.42
C LEU A 596 1.30 8.41 7.84
N ALA A 597 1.05 8.55 6.53
CA ALA A 597 0.14 7.67 5.78
C ALA A 597 0.39 6.21 6.17
N THR A 598 -0.67 5.49 6.52
CA THR A 598 -0.58 4.16 7.13
C THR A 598 -1.23 3.12 6.24
N LEU A 599 -0.52 2.05 5.91
CA LEU A 599 -1.00 0.92 5.12
C LEU A 599 -1.29 -0.27 6.04
N ILE A 600 -2.49 -0.82 5.98
CA ILE A 600 -2.92 -1.99 6.76
C ILE A 600 -3.25 -3.13 5.78
N PRO A 601 -2.45 -4.20 5.71
CA PRO A 601 -2.83 -5.36 4.94
C PRO A 601 -3.92 -6.17 5.66
N ASP A 602 -5.01 -6.42 4.95
CA ASP A 602 -6.11 -7.25 5.43
C ASP A 602 -5.92 -8.71 4.99
N HIS A 603 -6.62 -9.63 5.65
CA HIS A 603 -6.69 -11.04 5.23
C HIS A 603 -5.34 -11.78 5.11
N GLY A 604 -4.29 -11.28 5.77
CA GLY A 604 -2.97 -11.91 5.77
C GLY A 604 -2.18 -11.73 4.48
N VAL A 605 -2.57 -10.78 3.63
CA VAL A 605 -1.74 -10.37 2.47
C VAL A 605 -0.51 -9.63 2.96
N ASP A 606 0.50 -9.51 2.12
CA ASP A 606 1.63 -8.61 2.37
C ASP A 606 1.22 -7.18 1.96
N ALA A 607 1.73 -6.13 2.61
CA ALA A 607 1.34 -4.76 2.26
C ALA A 607 1.94 -4.34 0.91
N MET A 608 3.22 -4.68 0.67
CA MET A 608 3.92 -4.24 -0.54
C MET A 608 5.07 -5.17 -0.93
N HIS A 609 5.18 -5.45 -2.22
CA HIS A 609 6.32 -6.09 -2.87
C HIS A 609 6.99 -5.11 -3.84
N VAL A 610 8.32 -5.04 -3.78
CA VAL A 610 9.15 -4.36 -4.78
C VAL A 610 9.85 -5.43 -5.62
N ALA A 611 9.83 -5.28 -6.95
CA ALA A 611 10.58 -6.16 -7.84
C ALA A 611 12.10 -5.92 -7.73
N ASP A 612 12.91 -6.82 -8.32
CA ASP A 612 14.37 -6.67 -8.42
C ASP A 612 14.74 -5.61 -9.48
N VAL A 613 14.49 -4.34 -9.18
CA VAL A 613 14.64 -3.22 -10.11
C VAL A 613 15.35 -2.02 -9.47
N ASP A 614 16.05 -1.26 -10.30
CA ASP A 614 16.78 -0.07 -9.89
C ASP A 614 15.88 1.02 -9.30
N GLY A 615 16.42 1.77 -8.35
CA GLY A 615 16.03 3.16 -8.10
C GLY A 615 14.66 3.39 -7.47
N VAL A 616 13.98 2.35 -6.96
CA VAL A 616 12.72 2.54 -6.25
C VAL A 616 12.98 3.34 -4.95
N ARG A 617 12.09 4.29 -4.64
CA ARG A 617 12.18 5.12 -3.43
C ARG A 617 10.92 4.94 -2.59
N LEU A 618 11.03 4.22 -1.48
CA LEU A 618 9.99 4.09 -0.47
C LEU A 618 10.25 5.11 0.64
N ALA A 619 9.29 6.00 0.90
CA ALA A 619 9.52 7.15 1.77
C ALA A 619 8.30 7.54 2.62
N GLY A 620 8.45 7.65 3.94
CA GLY A 620 7.54 8.43 4.80
C GLY A 620 6.16 7.82 5.09
N PHE A 621 6.05 6.49 5.17
CA PHE A 621 4.79 5.81 5.48
C PHE A 621 4.97 4.74 6.57
N LEU A 622 3.88 4.44 7.26
CA LEU A 622 3.79 3.37 8.25
C LEU A 622 3.09 2.16 7.61
N ILE A 623 3.60 0.95 7.82
CA ILE A 623 2.86 -0.29 7.61
C ILE A 623 2.42 -0.79 8.98
N ASP A 624 1.12 -0.96 9.17
CA ASP A 624 0.53 -1.41 10.43
C ASP A 624 -0.14 -2.76 10.21
N ALA A 625 0.34 -3.81 10.89
CA ALA A 625 -0.07 -5.18 10.62
C ALA A 625 -1.56 -5.40 10.92
N GLY A 626 -2.26 -6.08 10.00
CA GLY A 626 -3.63 -6.53 10.23
C GLY A 626 -3.72 -7.67 11.24
N ALA A 627 -4.94 -7.96 11.70
CA ALA A 627 -5.20 -9.00 12.70
C ALA A 627 -4.99 -10.44 12.18
N THR A 628 -4.88 -10.62 10.86
CA THR A 628 -4.53 -11.92 10.24
C THR A 628 -3.05 -11.90 9.90
N ASN A 629 -2.31 -12.94 10.29
CA ASN A 629 -0.87 -13.01 10.09
C ASN A 629 -0.47 -12.93 8.60
N SER A 630 0.24 -11.88 8.23
CA SER A 630 0.97 -11.81 6.96
C SER A 630 2.26 -12.63 7.03
N ASP A 631 2.70 -13.22 5.91
CA ASP A 631 4.02 -13.85 5.86
C ASP A 631 5.11 -12.79 5.94
N THR A 632 4.98 -11.71 5.17
CA THR A 632 5.87 -10.55 5.19
C THR A 632 5.06 -9.25 5.11
N LEU A 633 5.45 -8.16 5.78
CA LEU A 633 4.74 -6.89 5.57
C LEU A 633 5.29 -6.11 4.37
N LEU A 634 6.62 -6.03 4.24
CA LEU A 634 7.32 -5.44 3.09
C LEU A 634 8.40 -6.37 2.55
N ARG A 635 8.37 -6.65 1.25
CA ARG A 635 9.41 -7.41 0.55
C ARG A 635 10.09 -6.55 -0.51
N ILE A 636 11.41 -6.40 -0.45
CA ILE A 636 12.22 -5.70 -1.46
C ILE A 636 13.04 -6.73 -2.23
N GLY A 637 12.69 -6.96 -3.49
CA GLY A 637 13.21 -8.04 -4.32
C GLY A 637 12.54 -9.38 -4.02
N PRO A 638 12.21 -10.21 -5.02
CA PRO A 638 11.79 -11.59 -4.80
C PRO A 638 12.93 -12.44 -4.19
N ALA A 639 12.58 -13.59 -3.60
CA ALA A 639 13.60 -14.51 -3.10
C ALA A 639 14.51 -14.99 -4.25
N GLY A 640 15.83 -14.94 -4.03
CA GLY A 640 16.81 -15.28 -5.07
C GLY A 640 17.21 -14.11 -5.98
N SER A 641 16.81 -12.88 -5.66
CA SER A 641 17.42 -11.66 -6.20
C SER A 641 18.94 -11.73 -6.18
N SER A 642 19.57 -11.22 -7.24
CA SER A 642 21.03 -11.22 -7.43
C SER A 642 21.50 -10.15 -8.41
N ALA A 643 20.61 -9.22 -8.79
CA ALA A 643 20.98 -8.09 -9.62
C ALA A 643 21.73 -7.05 -8.77
N ASP A 644 22.87 -6.59 -9.28
CA ASP A 644 23.61 -5.46 -8.70
C ASP A 644 22.89 -4.16 -9.03
N HIS A 645 22.58 -3.39 -8.00
CA HIS A 645 21.87 -2.11 -8.08
C HIS A 645 22.75 -0.94 -7.59
N ALA A 646 24.07 -1.16 -7.45
CA ALA A 646 25.00 -0.21 -6.85
C ALA A 646 24.94 1.20 -7.47
N ALA A 647 24.62 1.31 -8.77
CA ALA A 647 24.51 2.58 -9.49
C ALA A 647 23.30 3.42 -9.05
N ASP A 648 22.11 2.81 -8.97
CA ASP A 648 20.86 3.45 -8.55
C ASP A 648 20.09 2.48 -7.64
N PRO A 649 20.49 2.33 -6.36
CA PRO A 649 19.91 1.34 -5.47
C PRO A 649 18.46 1.69 -5.13
N THR A 650 17.69 0.68 -4.72
CA THR A 650 16.41 0.93 -4.06
C THR A 650 16.64 1.49 -2.65
N THR A 651 15.84 2.45 -2.20
CA THR A 651 15.92 3.06 -0.85
C THR A 651 14.63 2.89 -0.06
N MET A 652 14.77 2.62 1.24
CA MET A 652 13.71 2.62 2.25
C MET A 652 14.01 3.71 3.29
N GLN A 653 13.17 4.75 3.38
CA GLN A 653 13.46 5.94 4.19
C GLN A 653 12.25 6.42 4.99
N ASP A 654 12.35 6.50 6.31
CA ASP A 654 11.19 6.82 7.16
C ASP A 654 10.00 5.88 6.88
N VAL A 655 10.30 4.63 6.54
CA VAL A 655 9.30 3.58 6.43
C VAL A 655 9.29 2.86 7.76
N PHE A 656 8.13 2.84 8.41
CA PHE A 656 7.97 2.30 9.75
C PHE A 656 7.07 1.08 9.70
N VAL A 657 7.24 0.16 10.65
CA VAL A 657 6.35 -0.98 10.83
C VAL A 657 5.86 -1.04 12.27
N ARG A 658 4.55 -1.25 12.44
CA ARG A 658 3.92 -1.55 13.72
C ARG A 658 3.21 -2.90 13.65
N ILE A 659 3.37 -3.71 14.70
CA ILE A 659 2.64 -4.98 14.87
C ILE A 659 1.96 -4.99 16.25
N GLY A 660 0.68 -4.66 16.30
CA GLY A 660 -0.11 -4.53 17.52
C GLY A 660 -0.18 -3.09 18.07
N GLY A 661 -0.77 -2.92 19.26
CA GLY A 661 -0.90 -1.63 19.96
C GLY A 661 -2.20 -0.88 19.64
N ALA A 662 -2.68 -0.96 18.40
CA ALA A 662 -3.98 -0.42 17.96
C ALA A 662 -5.04 -1.53 17.76
N GLY A 663 -4.94 -2.62 18.54
CA GLY A 663 -5.60 -3.90 18.27
C GLY A 663 -4.56 -4.98 17.93
N PRO A 664 -4.97 -6.26 17.81
CA PRO A 664 -4.03 -7.33 17.46
C PRO A 664 -3.52 -7.15 16.02
N GLY A 665 -2.21 -7.29 15.84
CA GLY A 665 -1.55 -7.31 14.54
C GLY A 665 -0.57 -8.48 14.51
N LEU A 666 -0.45 -9.19 13.40
CA LEU A 666 0.40 -10.38 13.29
C LEU A 666 1.20 -10.36 11.98
N ALA A 667 2.47 -10.70 12.06
CA ALA A 667 3.31 -10.93 10.89
C ALA A 667 4.45 -11.88 11.21
N THR A 668 4.81 -12.78 10.29
CA THR A 668 5.97 -13.66 10.50
C THR A 668 7.28 -12.90 10.31
N ASN A 669 7.38 -12.13 9.22
CA ASN A 669 8.48 -11.22 8.95
C ASN A 669 7.93 -9.80 8.78
N SER A 670 8.57 -8.79 9.37
CA SER A 670 8.17 -7.40 9.09
C SER A 670 8.70 -6.94 7.75
N VAL A 671 10.02 -7.02 7.56
CA VAL A 671 10.68 -6.60 6.33
C VAL A 671 11.66 -7.67 5.87
N VAL A 672 11.61 -8.01 4.58
CA VAL A 672 12.57 -8.88 3.92
C VAL A 672 13.22 -8.14 2.75
N VAL A 673 14.55 -8.02 2.77
CA VAL A 673 15.35 -7.37 1.74
C VAL A 673 16.18 -8.43 1.02
N ASN A 674 15.79 -8.76 -0.21
CA ASN A 674 16.48 -9.71 -1.07
C ASN A 674 17.33 -9.01 -2.14
N SER A 675 16.93 -7.84 -2.63
CA SER A 675 17.73 -7.08 -3.61
C SER A 675 19.06 -6.62 -3.01
N ASP A 676 20.11 -6.68 -3.82
CA ASP A 676 21.43 -6.19 -3.45
C ASP A 676 21.45 -4.65 -3.40
N ASP A 677 22.45 -4.08 -2.73
CA ASP A 677 22.73 -2.64 -2.63
C ASP A 677 21.65 -1.75 -2.00
N VAL A 678 20.54 -2.33 -1.49
CA VAL A 678 19.45 -1.57 -0.88
C VAL A 678 19.98 -0.69 0.25
N ILE A 679 19.53 0.56 0.27
CA ILE A 679 19.83 1.51 1.34
C ILE A 679 18.61 1.65 2.24
N ILE A 680 18.72 1.19 3.48
CA ILE A 680 17.74 1.38 4.55
C ILE A 680 18.21 2.58 5.37
N ASP A 681 17.55 3.72 5.23
CA ASP A 681 17.98 4.99 5.83
C ASP A 681 16.87 5.57 6.72
N HIS A 682 16.97 5.26 8.02
CA HIS A 682 15.93 5.39 9.03
C HIS A 682 14.74 4.47 8.82
N THR A 683 14.63 3.46 9.69
CA THR A 683 13.43 2.63 9.85
C THR A 683 13.23 2.34 11.32
N TRP A 684 11.97 2.14 11.70
CA TRP A 684 11.59 1.58 12.98
C TRP A 684 10.64 0.42 12.76
N LEU A 685 11.07 -0.78 13.12
CA LEU A 685 10.26 -1.99 13.05
C LEU A 685 9.91 -2.38 14.48
N TRP A 686 8.64 -2.23 14.86
CA TRP A 686 8.23 -2.31 16.24
C TRP A 686 7.09 -3.31 16.41
N ARG A 687 7.40 -4.44 17.04
CA ARG A 687 6.36 -5.27 17.65
C ARG A 687 5.91 -4.57 18.92
N ALA A 688 4.63 -4.24 19.01
CA ALA A 688 4.15 -3.40 20.09
C ALA A 688 4.39 -4.01 21.48
N ASP A 689 4.96 -3.23 22.40
CA ASP A 689 5.14 -3.59 23.82
C ASP A 689 4.01 -3.05 24.73
N HIS A 690 3.19 -2.12 24.21
CA HIS A 690 2.06 -1.54 24.91
C HIS A 690 0.91 -1.16 23.95
N GLY A 691 -0.25 -0.84 24.54
CA GLY A 691 -1.49 -0.59 23.81
C GLY A 691 -2.39 -1.83 23.75
N ASP A 692 -3.43 -1.75 22.92
CA ASP A 692 -4.39 -2.84 22.77
C ASP A 692 -3.84 -3.95 21.86
N GLY A 693 -4.20 -5.20 22.16
CA GLY A 693 -3.80 -6.35 21.34
C GLY A 693 -2.33 -6.76 21.48
N VAL A 694 -1.68 -6.45 22.60
CA VAL A 694 -0.28 -6.81 22.88
C VAL A 694 -0.17 -8.05 23.75
N GLY A 695 0.77 -8.92 23.44
CA GLY A 695 1.15 -10.08 24.23
C GLY A 695 1.90 -11.13 23.40
N TRP A 696 2.55 -12.09 24.07
CA TRP A 696 3.50 -13.02 23.45
C TRP A 696 2.99 -13.68 22.18
N ASP A 697 1.74 -14.16 22.22
CA ASP A 697 1.03 -14.75 21.08
C ASP A 697 0.01 -13.79 20.42
N THR A 698 -0.43 -12.73 21.11
CA THR A 698 -1.50 -11.83 20.65
C THR A 698 -1.07 -10.95 19.47
N ASN A 699 0.15 -10.41 19.53
CA ASN A 699 0.79 -9.67 18.43
C ASN A 699 2.12 -10.31 18.06
N ARG A 700 2.15 -11.65 18.02
CA ARG A 700 3.34 -12.40 17.68
C ARG A 700 3.93 -11.93 16.36
N ALA A 701 5.21 -11.57 16.41
CA ALA A 701 6.04 -11.34 15.24
C ALA A 701 7.43 -11.94 15.47
N ASP A 702 7.76 -12.95 14.67
CA ASP A 702 8.98 -13.72 14.90
C ASP A 702 10.22 -12.94 14.45
N TYR A 703 10.18 -12.25 13.29
CA TYR A 703 11.33 -11.57 12.71
C TYR A 703 11.03 -10.11 12.33
N GLY A 704 11.93 -9.20 12.71
CA GLY A 704 11.86 -7.80 12.33
C GLY A 704 12.38 -7.59 10.91
N LEU A 705 13.69 -7.51 10.76
CA LEU A 705 14.37 -7.34 9.49
C LEU A 705 15.13 -8.59 9.09
N ARG A 706 14.90 -9.09 7.88
CA ARG A 706 15.74 -10.10 7.24
C ARG A 706 16.43 -9.52 6.02
N VAL A 707 17.76 -9.57 6.00
CA VAL A 707 18.57 -9.08 4.88
C VAL A 707 19.25 -10.26 4.22
N ASN A 708 18.80 -10.61 3.02
CA ASN A 708 19.37 -11.67 2.20
C ASN A 708 20.24 -11.12 1.06
N GLY A 709 19.96 -9.90 0.59
CA GLY A 709 20.75 -9.23 -0.44
C GLY A 709 22.14 -8.83 0.04
N ASP A 710 23.09 -8.85 -0.90
CA ASP A 710 24.47 -8.42 -0.72
C ASP A 710 24.59 -6.88 -0.73
N ASP A 711 25.67 -6.34 -0.15
CA ASP A 711 26.04 -4.92 -0.18
C ASP A 711 24.98 -3.93 0.38
N VAL A 712 23.94 -4.44 1.03
CA VAL A 712 22.90 -3.65 1.72
C VAL A 712 23.52 -2.77 2.80
N LEU A 713 23.08 -1.51 2.88
CA LEU A 713 23.49 -0.55 3.91
C LEU A 713 22.28 -0.13 4.75
N ALA A 714 22.37 -0.29 6.06
CA ALA A 714 21.44 0.28 7.03
C ALA A 714 22.07 1.46 7.78
N THR A 715 21.42 2.62 7.78
CA THR A 715 21.81 3.83 8.51
C THR A 715 20.66 4.29 9.41
N GLY A 716 20.85 4.27 10.73
CA GLY A 716 19.78 4.61 11.67
C GLY A 716 18.73 3.50 11.79
N LEU A 717 19.15 2.28 12.15
CA LEU A 717 18.28 1.11 12.24
C LEU A 717 17.70 0.94 13.66
N PHE A 718 16.37 0.95 13.78
CA PHE A 718 15.65 0.70 15.03
C PHE A 718 14.74 -0.52 14.85
N VAL A 719 14.90 -1.56 15.66
CA VAL A 719 14.10 -2.81 15.55
C VAL A 719 13.88 -3.40 16.93
N GLU A 720 12.63 -3.61 17.34
CA GLU A 720 12.30 -3.91 18.73
C GLU A 720 11.22 -4.97 18.93
N HIS A 721 11.41 -5.71 20.03
CA HIS A 721 10.47 -6.60 20.71
C HIS A 721 10.02 -7.85 19.97
N PHE A 722 10.73 -8.28 18.93
CA PHE A 722 10.36 -9.49 18.18
C PHE A 722 10.54 -10.75 19.03
N ASN A 723 9.72 -11.77 18.76
CA ASN A 723 9.75 -13.03 19.49
C ASN A 723 11.04 -13.83 19.24
N LYS A 724 11.69 -13.64 18.09
CA LYS A 724 12.98 -14.27 17.74
C LYS A 724 14.05 -13.23 17.42
N TYR A 725 14.70 -13.35 16.26
CA TYR A 725 15.73 -12.41 15.84
C TYR A 725 15.07 -11.13 15.37
N ASP A 726 15.37 -10.02 16.03
CA ASP A 726 14.93 -8.70 15.58
C ASP A 726 15.55 -8.41 14.21
N VAL A 727 16.86 -8.66 14.05
CA VAL A 727 17.56 -8.59 12.77
C VAL A 727 18.29 -9.91 12.46
N LEU A 728 18.08 -10.44 11.25
CA LEU A 728 18.83 -11.55 10.69
C LEU A 728 19.47 -11.15 9.35
N TRP A 729 20.79 -11.10 9.31
CA TRP A 729 21.58 -10.75 8.14
C TRP A 729 22.24 -11.98 7.53
N SER A 730 21.90 -12.29 6.29
CA SER A 730 22.39 -13.47 5.54
C SER A 730 23.16 -13.09 4.27
N GLY A 731 23.00 -11.88 3.75
CA GLY A 731 23.78 -11.37 2.61
C GLY A 731 25.20 -10.95 2.96
N GLU A 732 26.10 -10.97 1.97
CA GLU A 732 27.50 -10.61 2.11
C GLU A 732 27.71 -9.08 2.05
N ARG A 733 28.83 -8.61 2.61
CA ARG A 733 29.29 -7.20 2.57
C ARG A 733 28.28 -6.20 3.15
N GLY A 734 27.34 -6.69 3.94
CA GLY A 734 26.36 -5.87 4.61
C GLY A 734 26.98 -4.90 5.60
N ARG A 735 26.39 -3.70 5.69
CA ARG A 735 26.85 -2.66 6.62
C ARG A 735 25.71 -2.09 7.44
N THR A 736 25.93 -1.90 8.74
CA THR A 736 24.98 -1.19 9.62
C THR A 736 25.69 -0.09 10.40
N ILE A 737 25.19 1.14 10.30
CA ILE A 737 25.69 2.29 11.03
C ILE A 737 24.55 2.78 11.90
N PHE A 738 24.76 2.71 13.21
CA PHE A 738 23.76 2.85 14.25
C PHE A 738 22.71 1.73 14.25
N PHE A 739 22.61 1.05 15.38
CA PHE A 739 21.52 0.12 15.68
C PHE A 739 21.00 0.34 17.10
N GLN A 740 19.68 0.37 17.25
CA GLN A 740 19.01 0.33 18.53
C GLN A 740 17.98 -0.80 18.55
N ASN A 741 17.98 -1.53 19.66
CA ASN A 741 17.04 -2.60 19.92
C ASN A 741 16.64 -2.66 21.38
N GLU A 742 15.40 -3.06 21.61
CA GLU A 742 14.93 -3.62 22.87
C GLU A 742 14.34 -5.00 22.63
N LYS A 743 14.63 -5.97 23.52
CA LYS A 743 14.07 -7.32 23.43
C LYS A 743 12.60 -7.35 23.84
N ALA A 744 11.90 -8.42 23.49
CA ALA A 744 10.51 -8.61 23.89
C ALA A 744 10.40 -8.65 25.42
N TYR A 745 9.59 -7.78 26.01
CA TYR A 745 9.44 -7.70 27.46
C TYR A 745 8.61 -8.86 28.04
N ASP A 746 7.73 -9.37 27.20
CA ASP A 746 6.65 -10.28 27.51
C ASP A 746 7.00 -11.75 27.29
N VAL A 747 8.30 -12.07 27.18
CA VAL A 747 8.79 -13.45 27.16
C VAL A 747 8.30 -14.18 28.41
N PRO A 748 7.52 -15.28 28.27
CA PRO A 748 6.86 -15.90 29.42
C PRO A 748 7.83 -16.69 30.31
N ASN A 749 8.96 -17.14 29.76
CA ASN A 749 10.05 -17.83 30.45
C ASN A 749 11.22 -18.08 29.49
N ALA A 750 12.40 -18.43 30.02
CA ALA A 750 13.58 -18.75 29.22
C ALA A 750 13.36 -19.85 28.16
N ALA A 751 12.54 -20.87 28.44
CA ALA A 751 12.31 -21.96 27.50
C ALA A 751 11.59 -21.52 26.22
N ALA A 752 10.75 -20.48 26.28
CA ALA A 752 10.04 -19.94 25.13
C ALA A 752 10.97 -19.31 24.07
N VAL A 753 12.18 -18.92 24.48
CA VAL A 753 13.20 -18.29 23.63
C VAL A 753 14.51 -19.09 23.57
N THR A 754 14.53 -20.31 24.10
CA THR A 754 15.70 -21.18 24.01
C THR A 754 15.72 -21.89 22.66
N HIS A 755 16.83 -21.79 21.93
CA HIS A 755 17.05 -22.49 20.65
C HIS A 755 18.52 -22.89 20.54
N ASP A 756 18.82 -24.04 19.93
CA ASP A 756 20.21 -24.47 19.66
C ASP A 756 21.14 -24.47 20.90
N GLY A 757 20.58 -24.63 22.11
CA GLY A 757 21.32 -24.55 23.37
C GLY A 757 21.62 -23.12 23.88
N ILE A 758 21.11 -22.10 23.21
CA ILE A 758 21.25 -20.67 23.53
C ILE A 758 19.94 -20.17 24.13
N VAL A 759 20.01 -19.40 25.23
CA VAL A 759 18.84 -18.74 25.83
C VAL A 759 18.67 -17.36 25.22
N GLY A 760 17.55 -17.13 24.53
CA GLY A 760 17.25 -15.86 23.88
C GLY A 760 17.81 -15.80 22.46
N TYR A 761 16.99 -15.32 21.52
CA TYR A 761 17.44 -14.99 20.18
C TYR A 761 18.19 -13.64 20.21
N ALA A 762 19.33 -13.56 19.52
CA ALA A 762 20.08 -12.31 19.38
C ALA A 762 19.19 -11.18 18.82
N ALA A 763 19.44 -9.94 19.24
CA ALA A 763 18.86 -8.77 18.60
C ALA A 763 19.35 -8.62 17.16
N TYR A 764 20.62 -8.96 16.93
CA TYR A 764 21.23 -8.88 15.62
C TYR A 764 22.06 -10.13 15.36
N LYS A 765 21.59 -10.98 14.45
CA LYS A 765 22.30 -12.16 14.00
C LYS A 765 22.86 -11.94 12.60
N VAL A 766 24.17 -12.17 12.43
CA VAL A 766 24.77 -12.45 11.13
C VAL A 766 24.84 -13.97 10.96
N ALA A 767 24.38 -14.46 9.81
CA ALA A 767 24.36 -15.88 9.50
C ALA A 767 25.78 -16.46 9.45
N ASP A 768 25.95 -17.69 9.92
CA ASP A 768 27.25 -18.33 10.11
C ASP A 768 28.04 -18.52 8.80
N SER A 769 27.34 -18.51 7.67
CA SER A 769 27.90 -18.59 6.31
C SER A 769 28.63 -17.32 5.88
N VAL A 770 28.20 -16.14 6.39
CA VAL A 770 28.67 -14.83 5.93
C VAL A 770 30.17 -14.67 6.14
N THR A 771 30.86 -14.14 5.13
CA THR A 771 32.31 -13.90 5.15
C THR A 771 32.68 -12.44 5.39
N GLN A 772 31.82 -11.51 4.95
CA GLN A 772 32.04 -10.07 5.07
C GLN A 772 30.81 -9.38 5.64
N HIS A 773 31.01 -8.61 6.71
CA HIS A 773 29.98 -7.79 7.32
C HIS A 773 30.64 -6.73 8.20
N GLU A 774 30.08 -5.53 8.30
CA GLU A 774 30.64 -4.51 9.20
C GLU A 774 29.59 -3.61 9.85
N ALA A 775 29.67 -3.41 11.16
CA ALA A 775 28.70 -2.58 11.86
C ALA A 775 29.29 -1.68 12.96
N TRP A 776 28.67 -0.52 13.18
CA TRP A 776 29.14 0.53 14.10
C TRP A 776 28.02 1.05 14.99
N GLY A 777 28.34 1.24 16.28
CA GLY A 777 27.47 1.94 17.23
C GLY A 777 26.15 1.19 17.44
N MET A 778 26.19 0.02 18.07
CA MET A 778 25.03 -0.86 18.21
C MET A 778 24.66 -1.09 19.67
N GLY A 779 23.37 -0.97 20.01
CA GLY A 779 22.82 -1.22 21.34
C GLY A 779 21.65 -2.20 21.33
N SER A 780 21.63 -3.13 22.29
CA SER A 780 20.47 -3.99 22.56
C SER A 780 20.12 -4.00 24.05
N TYR A 781 18.87 -3.69 24.38
CA TYR A 781 18.41 -3.51 25.76
C TYR A 781 17.43 -4.62 26.15
N CYS A 782 17.39 -5.01 27.42
CA CYS A 782 16.39 -5.94 27.92
C CYS A 782 15.60 -5.33 29.09
N ASN A 783 14.30 -5.63 29.10
CA ASN A 783 13.38 -5.27 30.16
C ASN A 783 12.32 -6.38 30.30
N PHE A 784 12.74 -7.60 30.63
CA PHE A 784 11.87 -8.77 30.73
C PHE A 784 10.91 -8.63 31.92
N THR A 785 9.84 -7.87 31.75
CA THR A 785 8.88 -7.57 32.82
C THR A 785 8.03 -8.79 33.17
N SER A 786 7.77 -9.68 32.22
CA SER A 786 7.03 -10.93 32.45
C SER A 786 7.84 -11.98 33.21
N ASP A 787 9.13 -12.13 32.91
CA ASP A 787 10.05 -12.98 33.68
C ASP A 787 11.42 -12.30 33.85
N PRO A 788 11.60 -11.53 34.94
CA PRO A 788 12.86 -10.83 35.22
C PRO A 788 14.05 -11.75 35.53
N SER A 789 13.85 -13.08 35.61
CA SER A 789 14.94 -14.03 35.88
C SER A 789 15.69 -14.46 34.60
N ILE A 790 15.16 -14.10 33.43
CA ILE A 790 15.78 -14.44 32.14
C ILE A 790 17.18 -13.82 32.05
N VAL A 791 18.14 -14.67 31.72
CA VAL A 791 19.48 -14.26 31.30
C VAL A 791 19.61 -14.56 29.81
N GLN A 792 19.48 -13.53 28.98
CA GLN A 792 19.71 -13.64 27.54
C GLN A 792 21.21 -13.85 27.29
N HIS A 793 21.56 -14.79 26.43
CA HIS A 793 22.96 -15.15 26.21
C HIS A 793 23.78 -13.98 25.66
N HIS A 794 23.30 -13.34 24.60
CA HIS A 794 23.96 -12.18 23.98
C HIS A 794 22.98 -11.25 23.27
N GLY A 795 23.38 -10.01 23.05
CA GLY A 795 22.67 -9.10 22.14
C GLY A 795 22.97 -9.39 20.68
N PHE A 796 24.21 -9.81 20.39
CA PHE A 796 24.71 -9.92 19.02
C PHE A 796 25.30 -11.31 18.77
N GLN A 797 24.98 -11.91 17.62
CA GLN A 797 25.50 -13.22 17.22
C GLN A 797 26.10 -13.17 15.81
N VAL A 798 27.41 -13.31 15.67
CA VAL A 798 28.08 -13.18 14.37
C VAL A 798 29.21 -14.21 14.18
N PRO A 799 29.58 -14.58 12.93
CA PRO A 799 30.76 -15.40 12.67
C PRO A 799 32.05 -14.76 13.20
N VAL A 800 32.93 -15.56 13.80
CA VAL A 800 34.29 -15.11 14.18
C VAL A 800 35.20 -15.25 12.96
N ARG A 801 35.26 -14.21 12.13
CA ARG A 801 36.05 -14.16 10.88
C ARG A 801 36.65 -12.76 10.69
N SER A 802 37.81 -12.65 10.07
CA SER A 802 38.48 -11.35 9.85
C SER A 802 37.68 -10.35 9.00
N GLY A 803 36.74 -10.84 8.18
CA GLY A 803 35.87 -10.00 7.34
C GLY A 803 34.55 -9.59 8.02
N VAL A 804 34.21 -10.16 9.17
CA VAL A 804 32.99 -9.83 9.92
C VAL A 804 33.40 -9.00 11.12
N LYS A 805 33.16 -7.69 11.11
CA LYS A 805 33.68 -6.75 12.11
C LYS A 805 32.56 -5.95 12.78
N LEU A 806 32.63 -5.78 14.08
CA LEU A 806 31.73 -4.91 14.84
C LEU A 806 32.54 -3.89 15.63
N HIS A 807 32.03 -2.67 15.71
CA HIS A 807 32.65 -1.55 16.40
C HIS A 807 31.63 -0.90 17.33
N ASP A 808 32.04 -0.60 18.56
CA ASP A 808 31.23 0.16 19.51
C ASP A 808 29.88 -0.49 19.84
N ILE A 809 29.94 -1.70 20.41
CA ILE A 809 28.80 -2.57 20.68
C ILE A 809 28.50 -2.61 22.16
N MET A 810 27.22 -2.59 22.53
CA MET A 810 26.82 -2.75 23.92
C MET A 810 25.47 -3.42 24.13
N VAL A 811 25.29 -3.95 25.34
CA VAL A 811 24.01 -4.44 25.85
C VAL A 811 23.68 -3.80 27.19
N ILE A 812 22.39 -3.65 27.49
CA ILE A 812 21.92 -2.95 28.70
C ILE A 812 20.74 -3.71 29.32
N SER A 813 20.75 -3.91 30.64
CA SER A 813 19.55 -4.33 31.38
C SER A 813 18.87 -3.10 32.00
N LEU A 814 17.60 -2.87 31.65
CA LEU A 814 16.83 -1.75 32.20
C LEU A 814 16.28 -2.13 33.58
N GLY A 815 16.78 -1.46 34.63
CA GLY A 815 16.30 -1.67 35.99
C GLY A 815 16.51 -3.09 36.54
N GLY A 816 17.39 -3.89 35.94
CA GLY A 816 17.65 -5.27 36.35
C GLY A 816 16.53 -6.26 35.97
N LYS A 817 15.69 -5.92 34.99
CA LYS A 817 14.61 -6.79 34.49
C LYS A 817 15.17 -7.76 33.45
N GLY A 818 15.71 -8.86 33.98
CA GLY A 818 16.57 -9.81 33.29
C GLY A 818 17.96 -9.24 33.02
N GLN A 819 18.84 -10.05 32.44
CA GLN A 819 20.25 -9.71 32.23
C GLN A 819 20.77 -10.28 30.90
N TYR A 820 21.90 -9.77 30.45
CA TYR A 820 22.71 -10.39 29.40
C TYR A 820 23.90 -11.15 30.00
N ALA A 821 24.21 -12.34 29.48
CA ALA A 821 25.42 -13.07 29.84
C ALA A 821 26.67 -12.49 29.13
N HIS A 822 26.51 -12.07 27.87
CA HIS A 822 27.56 -11.53 27.01
C HIS A 822 27.03 -10.40 26.12
N VAL A 823 27.94 -9.65 25.50
CA VAL A 823 27.60 -8.63 24.51
C VAL A 823 27.46 -9.27 23.14
N VAL A 824 28.53 -9.90 22.63
CA VAL A 824 28.63 -10.54 21.31
C VAL A 824 29.06 -11.99 21.45
N ASN A 825 28.30 -12.96 20.93
CA ASN A 825 28.58 -14.40 21.11
C ASN A 825 28.83 -14.75 22.60
N ASP A 826 30.08 -15.04 22.95
CA ASP A 826 30.57 -15.33 24.31
C ASP A 826 31.56 -14.25 24.82
N THR A 827 31.59 -13.08 24.17
CA THR A 827 32.51 -11.96 24.43
C THR A 827 31.79 -10.77 25.05
N GLY A 828 32.47 -10.07 25.95
CA GLY A 828 31.92 -8.97 26.73
C GLY A 828 31.40 -9.43 28.09
N ALA A 829 31.43 -8.54 29.06
CA ALA A 829 30.97 -8.82 30.42
C ALA A 829 29.44 -8.98 30.47
N PRO A 830 28.90 -9.74 31.43
CA PRO A 830 27.46 -9.76 31.66
C PRO A 830 26.99 -8.39 32.18
N THR A 831 25.71 -8.08 31.94
CA THR A 831 25.06 -7.01 32.72
C THR A 831 24.76 -7.55 34.13
N SER A 832 24.66 -6.66 35.12
CA SER A 832 24.34 -7.05 36.49
C SER A 832 23.72 -5.90 37.27
N GLY A 833 23.04 -6.24 38.38
CA GLY A 833 22.38 -5.26 39.24
C GLY A 833 21.18 -4.59 38.58
N SER A 834 20.77 -3.44 39.13
CA SER A 834 19.60 -2.66 38.68
C SER A 834 19.95 -1.25 38.18
N ASP A 835 21.23 -0.88 38.18
CA ASP A 835 21.67 0.50 37.94
C ASP A 835 21.70 0.89 36.45
N THR A 836 21.28 -0.02 35.55
CA THR A 836 21.19 0.21 34.10
C THR A 836 22.53 0.66 33.50
N ILE A 837 23.58 -0.11 33.81
CA ILE A 837 24.95 0.15 33.34
C ILE A 837 25.20 -0.65 32.04
N PRO A 838 25.63 0.00 30.94
CA PRO A 838 25.98 -0.72 29.72
C PRO A 838 27.18 -1.65 29.89
N SER A 839 27.09 -2.86 29.34
CA SER A 839 28.25 -3.70 29.06
C SER A 839 28.70 -3.50 27.63
N LYS A 840 30.01 -3.30 27.40
CA LYS A 840 30.57 -2.85 26.13
C LYS A 840 31.60 -3.81 25.54
N VAL A 841 31.66 -3.83 24.21
CA VAL A 841 32.75 -4.37 23.38
C VAL A 841 33.08 -3.31 22.33
N THR A 842 34.30 -2.76 22.37
CA THR A 842 34.72 -1.70 21.45
C THR A 842 35.03 -2.22 20.05
N SER A 843 35.49 -3.46 19.93
CA SER A 843 35.83 -4.10 18.65
C SER A 843 35.58 -5.61 18.71
N PHE A 844 35.16 -6.21 17.60
CA PHE A 844 34.97 -7.65 17.44
C PHE A 844 35.13 -8.10 15.98
N PRO A 845 35.62 -9.32 15.68
CA PRO A 845 36.36 -10.18 16.60
C PRO A 845 37.72 -9.59 16.96
#